data_AF-A0A8S3TRX9-F1
#
_entry.id   AF-A0A8S3TRX9-F1
#
_cell.length_a   1.000
_cell.length_b   1.000
_cell.length_c   1.000
_cell.angle_alpha   90.00
_cell.angle_beta   90.00
_cell.angle_gamma   90.00
#
_symmetry.space_group_name_H-M   'P 1'
#
loop_
_entity.id
_entity.type
_entity.pdbx_description
1 polymer ?
#
loop_
_entity_poly.entity_id
_entity_poly.type
_entity_poly.pdbx_seq_one_letter_code
_entity_poly.pdbx_strand_id
1 'polypeptide(L)'
;MTATSGLVHIDIRKDIVGDGLMDQASTVNIGWKHSILRDMYETKAIIAEFTFMPLVVGEPNDAGNEDCVIASDRGWNDEHCNDRFRFVCQWPICGSRTPRNGACNEEADYNDLIIYRHRSSRNSGGGTCTSPGKCESCADGFFANGGYCTICPKIDHCNDRRCSGYYDNHCVYCEGSIKPKEHWEAYTLSSDNRKCNKACSWRSDSTRCYPGLCDEKLASKCRCTRGFSGIQCDEITESINIMHAEAKLSDLSNTILTTPDDPNVPYNQPVKWSNNNQWKFLELDFTLKYHTFERPPKPDPTGEKHFVTYFKYEIVKALLVIEHKRKGVSRNNRMLNCRNGYPYPIFHINNCGKRKKFDIQSWGFQHADKLTITCTAENGGFLIYRDREDGNRDIKVRLKGKTVQSSLIFRWDYITPYQECINGSKTDCNQPPVDCKDVSKQPDIKVRWGGWKDDLSGIDHFELELYELVSTGRHLNHINGPAVHRDEKISVHTSEQILKLPKPGMYSMILTSIDKAGNHQSARCFVFYDDISVVDIKHTKRIKVNEASAKTNYTWVSVDDVELSVTWTDRFLNERHENHGWLYGVAAYVSVQEEYDDLFGPRNVFPIENIHGIVKFEIRYEVYGPYLKANQSLTQTANELNQTEYLNITWEDGFRLDITIRAFDILNEYKDDMLSVYKDVSSPKVNDCIKKYDSTPRGSSCYCTMFHGCYHKHFQIRPDIVKDSGITPWKEIGLHDSDFYIEVTATNKALLKTKNTIQVGP
;
A
#
# COMPACT_ATOMS: atom_id res chain seq x y z
N MET A 1 -3.60 59.14 1.73
CA MET A 1 -4.07 59.48 3.09
C MET A 1 -2.97 59.12 4.08
N THR A 2 -2.92 59.75 5.26
CA THR A 2 -2.26 59.30 6.53
C THR A 2 -0.97 58.46 6.40
N ALA A 3 0.26 58.98 6.55
CA ALA A 3 0.89 59.71 7.68
C ALA A 3 1.34 58.82 8.86
N THR A 4 2.21 59.36 9.74
CA THR A 4 2.96 58.71 10.86
C THR A 4 4.00 57.66 10.39
N SER A 5 5.33 57.76 10.58
CA SER A 5 6.25 58.23 11.66
C SER A 5 6.73 57.09 12.59
N GLY A 6 8.01 56.98 12.96
CA GLY A 6 9.18 57.81 12.59
C GLY A 6 10.34 57.75 13.60
N LEU A 7 11.31 58.67 13.41
CA LEU A 7 12.62 58.86 14.09
C LEU A 7 13.78 57.98 13.54
N VAL A 8 15.09 58.23 13.72
CA VAL A 8 16.00 59.44 13.80
C VAL A 8 17.34 58.96 14.42
N HIS A 9 18.57 59.43 14.14
CA HIS A 9 19.18 60.44 13.22
C HIS A 9 19.92 59.72 12.03
N ILE A 10 20.54 60.29 10.98
CA ILE A 10 21.08 61.65 10.60
C ILE A 10 22.52 61.95 11.10
N ASP A 11 23.45 62.56 10.36
CA ASP A 11 23.88 62.43 8.94
C ASP A 11 25.42 62.72 8.95
N ILE A 12 26.21 63.48 8.15
CA ILE A 12 26.09 64.36 6.96
C ILE A 12 27.37 64.14 6.11
N ARG A 13 27.28 64.18 4.77
CA ARG A 13 28.45 64.24 3.86
C ARG A 13 28.79 65.68 3.44
N LYS A 14 30.08 65.99 3.21
CA LYS A 14 30.58 66.48 1.89
C LYS A 14 32.11 66.64 1.77
N ASP A 15 32.61 66.10 0.66
CA ASP A 15 33.56 66.62 -0.36
C ASP A 15 34.80 67.49 -0.02
N ILE A 16 35.79 67.34 -0.93
CA ILE A 16 36.90 68.25 -1.33
C ILE A 16 38.32 67.95 -0.82
N VAL A 17 39.20 67.92 -1.82
CA VAL A 17 40.66 67.71 -1.92
C VAL A 17 41.51 68.67 -1.08
N GLY A 18 42.69 68.21 -0.61
CA GLY A 18 43.80 69.07 -0.15
C GLY A 18 45.07 68.30 0.22
N ASP A 19 46.24 68.83 -0.14
CA ASP A 19 47.57 68.30 0.22
C ASP A 19 48.09 68.89 1.56
N GLY A 20 49.09 68.23 2.17
CA GLY A 20 50.20 68.94 2.81
C GLY A 20 50.44 68.84 4.34
N LEU A 21 51.40 67.98 4.71
CA LEU A 21 52.50 68.19 5.67
C LEU A 21 52.29 68.60 7.16
N MET A 22 53.16 67.98 8.01
CA MET A 22 53.59 68.38 9.37
C MET A 22 52.55 68.34 10.52
N ASP A 23 52.94 68.25 11.81
CA ASP A 23 54.08 67.59 12.51
C ASP A 23 53.77 67.61 14.05
N GLN A 24 54.49 66.82 14.87
CA GLN A 24 54.59 66.88 16.35
C GLN A 24 53.33 66.48 17.17
N ALA A 25 53.37 65.41 17.98
CA ALA A 25 53.87 65.30 19.38
C ALA A 25 52.75 65.59 20.43
N SER A 26 52.82 65.23 21.73
CA SER A 26 53.95 64.79 22.59
C SER A 26 53.48 64.07 23.91
N THR A 27 54.43 63.87 24.86
CA THR A 27 54.34 63.36 26.27
C THR A 27 54.34 61.83 26.45
N VAL A 28 54.81 61.18 27.54
CA VAL A 28 55.65 61.49 28.75
C VAL A 28 56.21 60.12 29.27
N ASN A 29 57.48 59.90 29.66
CA ASN A 29 58.27 60.28 30.86
C ASN A 29 57.77 59.63 32.20
N ILE A 30 58.55 59.16 33.21
CA ILE A 30 59.92 59.44 33.71
C ILE A 30 60.54 58.21 34.45
N GLY A 31 61.87 57.96 34.40
CA GLY A 31 62.66 57.69 35.64
C GLY A 31 63.54 56.41 35.88
N TRP A 32 64.87 56.60 35.83
CA TRP A 32 65.92 56.21 36.82
C TRP A 32 66.59 54.79 36.96
N LYS A 33 67.90 54.76 36.59
CA LYS A 33 69.13 54.22 37.29
C LYS A 33 69.29 52.74 37.73
N HIS A 34 70.34 52.06 37.21
CA HIS A 34 71.66 51.91 37.87
C HIS A 34 72.76 51.11 37.09
N SER A 35 74.00 51.64 37.08
CA SER A 35 75.31 50.97 37.33
C SER A 35 75.83 49.77 36.44
N ILE A 36 77.12 49.44 36.25
CA ILE A 36 78.47 50.03 36.53
C ILE A 36 79.59 49.16 35.86
N LEU A 37 80.85 49.64 35.69
CA LEU A 37 82.08 48.95 35.16
C LEU A 37 82.14 48.64 33.62
N ARG A 38 83.28 48.66 32.88
CA ARG A 38 84.65 49.25 33.02
C ARG A 38 85.46 49.15 31.69
N ASP A 39 86.47 50.03 31.51
CA ASP A 39 87.76 49.85 30.78
C ASP A 39 87.76 49.44 29.26
N MET A 40 88.71 49.83 28.38
CA MET A 40 89.87 50.76 28.45
C MET A 40 90.41 51.15 27.03
N TYR A 41 91.03 52.34 26.92
CA TYR A 41 91.94 52.85 25.85
C TYR A 41 91.55 52.77 24.36
N GLU A 42 91.26 53.94 23.78
CA GLU A 42 91.70 54.29 22.42
C GLU A 42 93.04 55.08 22.48
N THR A 43 93.86 55.01 21.43
CA THR A 43 95.01 55.91 21.23
C THR A 43 95.01 56.39 19.79
N LYS A 44 94.97 57.71 19.57
CA LYS A 44 95.00 58.30 18.23
C LYS A 44 96.39 58.16 17.61
N ALA A 45 96.46 57.59 16.41
CA ALA A 45 97.60 57.74 15.51
C ALA A 45 97.28 58.79 14.43
N ILE A 46 98.29 59.54 14.00
CA ILE A 46 98.15 60.61 13.01
C ILE A 46 98.32 60.02 11.61
N ILE A 47 97.40 60.34 10.69
CA ILE A 47 97.56 60.05 9.26
C ILE A 47 98.36 61.20 8.64
N ALA A 48 99.48 60.88 8.01
CA ALA A 48 100.16 61.73 7.05
C ALA A 48 99.97 61.15 5.64
N GLU A 49 99.79 62.00 4.64
CA GLU A 49 99.52 61.56 3.27
C GLU A 49 100.79 61.00 2.60
N PHE A 50 100.67 59.81 2.00
CA PHE A 50 101.61 59.29 1.02
C PHE A 50 100.87 58.95 -0.27
N THR A 51 101.27 59.57 -1.37
CA THR A 51 100.75 59.29 -2.71
C THR A 51 101.52 58.14 -3.33
N PHE A 52 100.83 57.02 -3.61
CA PHE A 52 101.43 55.87 -4.28
C PHE A 52 101.30 55.98 -5.80
N MET A 53 102.41 55.75 -6.51
CA MET A 53 102.43 55.44 -7.95
C MET A 53 102.14 53.95 -8.18
N PRO A 54 101.69 53.54 -9.39
CA PRO A 54 101.19 52.18 -9.62
C PRO A 54 102.29 51.12 -9.53
N LEU A 55 102.04 50.10 -8.69
CA LEU A 55 102.88 48.92 -8.53
C LEU A 55 102.59 47.88 -9.63
N VAL A 56 103.58 47.02 -9.91
CA VAL A 56 103.53 45.96 -10.91
C VAL A 56 103.74 44.59 -10.23
N VAL A 57 103.36 43.50 -10.89
CA VAL A 57 103.40 42.13 -10.33
C VAL A 57 104.84 41.69 -10.05
N GLY A 58 105.15 41.40 -8.78
CA GLY A 58 106.31 40.58 -8.39
C GLY A 58 107.05 40.99 -7.11
N GLU A 59 106.85 42.20 -6.58
CA GLU A 59 107.71 42.80 -5.55
C GLU A 59 106.85 43.49 -4.47
N PRO A 60 107.25 43.51 -3.18
CA PRO A 60 108.46 44.14 -2.66
C PRO A 60 109.70 43.24 -2.67
N ASN A 61 110.87 43.88 -2.59
CA ASN A 61 112.14 43.29 -3.01
C ASN A 61 113.37 43.89 -2.32
N ASP A 62 114.15 43.04 -1.64
CA ASP A 62 115.43 42.63 -2.22
C ASP A 62 115.71 41.13 -2.02
N ALA A 63 115.14 40.33 -2.94
CA ALA A 63 115.46 38.92 -3.24
C ALA A 63 115.06 37.82 -2.22
N GLY A 64 113.74 37.54 -2.12
CA GLY A 64 113.17 36.35 -1.46
C GLY A 64 112.01 35.69 -2.26
N ASN A 65 111.29 34.73 -1.67
CA ASN A 65 110.15 34.03 -2.30
C ASN A 65 108.94 33.90 -1.33
N GLU A 66 108.58 34.99 -0.63
CA GLU A 66 107.43 34.99 0.29
C GLU A 66 106.67 36.33 0.32
N ASP A 67 105.33 36.25 0.45
CA ASP A 67 104.37 37.36 0.31
C ASP A 67 104.17 38.21 1.60
N CYS A 68 105.23 38.53 2.35
CA CYS A 68 105.13 39.09 3.71
C CYS A 68 106.00 40.34 3.97
N VAL A 69 105.36 41.48 4.21
CA VAL A 69 106.02 42.73 4.62
C VAL A 69 106.06 42.91 6.14
N ILE A 70 107.23 43.19 6.71
CA ILE A 70 107.39 43.71 8.08
C ILE A 70 107.60 45.23 8.05
N ALA A 71 106.89 45.94 8.94
CA ALA A 71 107.09 47.37 9.19
C ALA A 71 107.80 47.60 10.54
N SER A 72 108.88 48.38 10.55
CA SER A 72 109.61 48.75 11.77
C SER A 72 109.97 50.24 11.81
N ASP A 73 110.32 50.73 13.01
CA ASP A 73 110.88 52.07 13.26
C ASP A 73 112.27 52.32 12.60
N ARG A 74 112.79 51.35 11.84
CA ARG A 74 114.03 51.46 11.04
C ARG A 74 113.82 51.23 9.54
N GLY A 75 112.58 51.01 9.10
CA GLY A 75 112.24 50.72 7.70
C GLY A 75 111.50 49.40 7.50
N TRP A 76 111.40 48.99 6.25
CA TRP A 76 110.75 47.76 5.78
C TRP A 76 111.83 46.71 5.43
N ASN A 77 111.50 45.43 5.57
CA ASN A 77 112.40 44.32 5.20
C ASN A 77 111.58 43.05 4.90
N ASP A 78 112.11 42.20 4.00
CA ASP A 78 111.52 40.93 3.60
C ASP A 78 111.91 39.82 4.60
N GLU A 79 110.95 39.01 5.07
CA GLU A 79 111.17 37.97 6.09
C GLU A 79 110.13 36.84 6.00
N HIS A 80 110.48 35.62 6.42
CA HIS A 80 109.57 34.47 6.39
C HIS A 80 108.40 34.69 7.37
N CYS A 81 107.17 34.53 6.87
CA CYS A 81 105.94 34.68 7.65
C CYS A 81 105.92 33.73 8.89
N ASN A 82 106.07 34.27 10.10
CA ASN A 82 106.09 33.52 11.36
C ASN A 82 105.41 34.27 12.51
N ASP A 83 104.83 33.55 13.49
CA ASP A 83 103.90 34.07 14.51
C ASP A 83 104.45 35.15 15.47
N ARG A 84 105.71 35.60 15.31
CA ARG A 84 106.31 36.68 16.12
C ARG A 84 106.04 38.09 15.60
N PHE A 85 105.67 38.26 14.33
CA PHE A 85 105.50 39.59 13.70
C PHE A 85 104.11 39.78 13.09
N ARG A 86 103.78 41.03 12.76
CA ARG A 86 102.53 41.41 12.07
C ARG A 86 102.85 41.68 10.59
N PHE A 87 102.27 40.88 9.70
CA PHE A 87 102.47 40.99 8.25
C PHE A 87 101.22 41.53 7.55
N VAL A 88 101.40 42.08 6.36
CA VAL A 88 100.35 42.21 5.34
C VAL A 88 100.52 41.03 4.37
N CYS A 89 99.45 40.28 4.12
CA CYS A 89 99.42 39.15 3.17
C CYS A 89 98.25 39.30 2.20
N GLN A 90 98.41 38.89 0.94
CA GLN A 90 97.33 38.92 -0.04
C GLN A 90 96.39 37.70 0.10
N TRP A 91 95.32 37.85 0.88
CA TRP A 91 94.24 36.86 0.92
C TRP A 91 93.23 37.13 -0.20
N PRO A 92 92.73 36.11 -0.93
CA PRO A 92 91.59 36.30 -1.83
C PRO A 92 90.35 36.66 -1.01
N ILE A 93 89.62 37.69 -1.44
CA ILE A 93 88.43 38.21 -0.76
C ILE A 93 87.19 37.68 -1.48
N CYS A 94 86.33 36.95 -0.77
CA CYS A 94 85.05 36.46 -1.28
C CYS A 94 83.92 36.95 -0.37
N GLY A 95 82.90 37.57 -0.95
CA GLY A 95 81.76 38.11 -0.20
C GLY A 95 82.13 39.18 0.83
N SER A 96 83.13 40.02 0.51
CA SER A 96 83.75 41.00 1.41
C SER A 96 84.37 40.43 2.70
N ARG A 97 84.69 39.12 2.72
CA ARG A 97 85.33 38.42 3.83
C ARG A 97 86.64 37.75 3.36
N THR A 98 87.55 37.54 4.31
CA THR A 98 88.74 36.70 4.13
C THR A 98 88.49 35.28 4.69
N PRO A 99 89.26 34.26 4.29
CA PRO A 99 89.10 32.89 4.83
C PRO A 99 89.14 32.77 6.36
N ARG A 100 89.92 33.60 7.07
CA ARG A 100 89.88 33.65 8.56
C ARG A 100 88.55 34.17 9.12
N ASN A 101 87.81 34.96 8.34
CA ASN A 101 86.59 35.65 8.74
C ASN A 101 85.33 35.07 8.03
N GLY A 102 85.39 33.81 7.58
CA GLY A 102 84.24 33.13 6.96
C GLY A 102 83.94 33.57 5.53
N ALA A 103 84.96 33.79 4.69
CA ALA A 103 84.80 33.84 3.24
C ALA A 103 84.07 32.60 2.71
N CYS A 104 83.32 32.77 1.62
CA CYS A 104 82.43 31.76 1.01
C CYS A 104 81.24 31.31 1.88
N ASN A 105 81.32 31.43 3.21
CA ASN A 105 80.25 31.00 4.11
C ASN A 105 79.06 31.98 4.09
N GLU A 106 78.07 31.65 3.27
CA GLU A 106 76.70 32.17 3.36
C GLU A 106 75.89 31.29 4.31
N GLU A 107 75.09 31.90 5.18
CA GLU A 107 74.17 31.19 6.08
C GLU A 107 72.76 31.34 5.53
N ALA A 108 72.11 30.20 5.26
CA ALA A 108 70.70 30.15 4.93
C ALA A 108 69.83 30.51 6.15
N ASP A 109 68.55 30.81 5.88
CA ASP A 109 67.52 30.94 6.91
C ASP A 109 67.60 29.75 7.89
N TYR A 110 67.44 30.02 9.19
CA TYR A 110 67.44 29.01 10.24
C TYR A 110 66.44 27.86 9.98
N ASN A 111 65.38 28.14 9.22
CA ASN A 111 64.33 27.20 8.82
C ASN A 111 64.61 26.47 7.49
N ASP A 112 65.77 26.69 6.86
CA ASP A 112 66.16 26.05 5.60
C ASP A 112 67.51 25.32 5.72
N LEU A 113 67.43 24.11 6.29
CA LEU A 113 68.55 23.23 6.57
C LEU A 113 68.70 22.15 5.49
N ILE A 114 69.94 21.87 5.08
CA ILE A 114 70.29 20.57 4.51
C ILE A 114 70.32 19.57 5.66
N ILE A 115 69.55 18.49 5.59
CA ILE A 115 69.54 17.42 6.59
C ILE A 115 70.10 16.16 5.91
N TYR A 116 71.19 15.62 6.44
CA TYR A 116 71.85 14.45 5.88
C TYR A 116 71.32 13.16 6.51
N ARG A 117 71.42 12.02 5.80
CA ARG A 117 70.82 10.73 6.21
C ARG A 117 71.29 10.22 7.58
N HIS A 118 72.45 10.68 8.06
CA HIS A 118 72.98 10.38 9.39
C HIS A 118 72.51 11.35 10.50
N ARG A 119 71.45 12.14 10.24
CA ARG A 119 70.75 13.06 11.15
C ARG A 119 71.51 14.30 11.63
N SER A 120 72.69 14.58 11.08
CA SER A 120 73.28 15.92 11.13
C SER A 120 72.53 16.89 10.19
N SER A 121 72.54 18.17 10.49
CA SER A 121 72.00 19.24 9.63
C SER A 121 72.99 20.38 9.43
N ARG A 122 72.79 21.18 8.38
CA ARG A 122 73.68 22.29 7.99
C ARG A 122 72.93 23.40 7.25
N ASN A 123 73.10 24.64 7.70
CA ASN A 123 72.62 25.87 7.04
C ASN A 123 73.75 26.75 6.47
N SER A 124 75.02 26.43 6.77
CA SER A 124 76.20 27.26 6.47
C SER A 124 77.04 26.69 5.32
N GLY A 125 77.16 27.40 4.21
CA GLY A 125 77.69 26.83 2.95
C GLY A 125 79.17 26.43 2.96
N GLY A 126 79.99 27.02 3.83
CA GLY A 126 81.43 26.79 3.86
C GLY A 126 82.12 27.11 2.53
N GLY A 127 83.06 26.27 2.10
CA GLY A 127 83.83 26.45 0.88
C GLY A 127 85.21 27.10 1.08
N THR A 128 85.95 27.23 -0.01
CA THR A 128 87.29 27.85 -0.07
C THR A 128 87.28 28.98 -1.10
N CYS A 129 87.76 30.16 -0.71
CA CYS A 129 87.94 31.29 -1.63
C CYS A 129 89.26 31.09 -2.38
N THR A 130 89.20 30.80 -3.69
CA THR A 130 90.40 30.45 -4.49
C THR A 130 90.90 31.61 -5.35
N SER A 131 90.04 32.59 -5.66
CA SER A 131 90.44 33.90 -6.18
C SER A 131 89.45 34.97 -5.70
N PRO A 132 89.78 36.28 -5.79
CA PRO A 132 88.84 37.34 -5.42
C PRO A 132 87.49 37.16 -6.12
N GLY A 133 86.40 37.16 -5.34
CA GLY A 133 85.04 36.95 -5.84
C GLY A 133 84.71 35.54 -6.34
N LYS A 134 85.53 34.52 -6.06
CA LYS A 134 85.30 33.12 -6.50
C LYS A 134 85.50 32.09 -5.38
N CYS A 135 84.43 31.37 -5.08
CA CYS A 135 84.40 30.24 -4.16
C CYS A 135 84.38 28.89 -4.88
N GLU A 136 85.06 27.91 -4.31
CA GLU A 136 85.08 26.50 -4.76
C GLU A 136 84.98 25.55 -3.56
N SER A 137 84.74 24.26 -3.82
CA SER A 137 84.60 23.22 -2.79
C SER A 137 83.56 23.53 -1.70
N CYS A 138 82.42 24.10 -2.10
CA CYS A 138 81.24 24.30 -1.25
C CYS A 138 80.77 22.99 -0.59
N ALA A 139 80.10 23.08 0.56
CA ALA A 139 79.58 21.91 1.25
C ALA A 139 78.45 21.21 0.48
N ASP A 140 78.27 19.91 0.73
CA ASP A 140 77.16 19.11 0.17
C ASP A 140 75.81 19.82 0.37
N GLY A 141 75.18 20.22 -0.74
CA GLY A 141 73.91 20.95 -0.76
C GLY A 141 74.01 22.48 -0.90
N PHE A 142 75.21 22.99 -1.19
CA PHE A 142 75.50 24.38 -1.51
C PHE A 142 76.32 24.45 -2.81
N PHE A 143 76.16 25.52 -3.59
CA PHE A 143 76.85 25.72 -4.87
C PHE A 143 77.61 27.04 -4.93
N ALA A 144 78.62 27.11 -5.79
CA ALA A 144 79.44 28.31 -5.96
C ALA A 144 78.66 29.39 -6.73
N ASN A 145 78.39 30.51 -6.07
CA ASN A 145 77.65 31.65 -6.58
C ASN A 145 78.55 32.90 -6.52
N GLY A 146 79.62 32.89 -7.32
CA GLY A 146 80.68 33.89 -7.23
C GLY A 146 81.39 33.86 -5.87
N GLY A 147 81.25 34.93 -5.09
CA GLY A 147 81.91 35.11 -3.80
C GLY A 147 81.25 34.39 -2.61
N TYR A 148 80.27 33.53 -2.85
CA TYR A 148 79.49 32.82 -1.83
C TYR A 148 79.25 31.36 -2.22
N CYS A 149 79.08 30.49 -1.23
CA CYS A 149 78.54 29.14 -1.39
C CYS A 149 77.06 29.15 -0.98
N THR A 150 76.18 29.50 -1.92
CA THR A 150 74.73 29.65 -1.69
C THR A 150 74.05 28.28 -1.55
N ILE A 151 73.05 28.17 -0.67
CA ILE A 151 72.29 26.92 -0.50
C ILE A 151 71.55 26.56 -1.81
N CYS A 152 71.54 25.27 -2.17
CA CYS A 152 70.76 24.81 -3.31
C CYS A 152 69.27 25.16 -3.11
N PRO A 153 68.52 25.62 -4.12
CA PRO A 153 67.12 26.01 -3.95
C PRO A 153 66.25 24.89 -3.38
N LYS A 154 65.31 25.27 -2.51
CA LYS A 154 64.46 24.35 -1.74
C LYS A 154 63.60 23.47 -2.64
N ILE A 155 63.50 22.19 -2.28
CA ILE A 155 62.61 21.20 -2.89
C ILE A 155 61.68 20.73 -1.78
N ASP A 156 60.36 20.81 -1.98
CA ASP A 156 59.39 20.43 -0.97
C ASP A 156 59.54 18.95 -0.57
N HIS A 157 59.46 18.69 0.73
CA HIS A 157 59.68 17.38 1.36
C HIS A 157 61.04 16.70 1.02
N CYS A 158 62.06 17.49 0.66
CA CYS A 158 63.44 17.00 0.49
C CYS A 158 64.32 17.36 1.69
N ASN A 159 65.13 16.41 2.17
CA ASN A 159 66.07 16.61 3.29
C ASN A 159 67.50 16.92 2.82
N ASP A 160 68.08 16.06 1.98
CA ASP A 160 69.38 16.27 1.31
C ASP A 160 69.10 16.59 -0.15
N ARG A 161 69.45 17.81 -0.57
CA ARG A 161 69.26 18.35 -1.92
C ARG A 161 70.61 18.85 -2.43
N ARG A 162 70.92 18.60 -3.71
CA ARG A 162 72.21 18.92 -4.33
C ARG A 162 72.01 19.61 -5.67
N CYS A 163 73.00 20.40 -6.08
CA CYS A 163 73.01 21.22 -7.28
C CYS A 163 74.45 21.65 -7.59
N SER A 164 74.70 22.10 -8.82
CA SER A 164 75.92 22.84 -9.21
C SER A 164 75.63 24.31 -9.57
N GLY A 165 74.35 24.66 -9.72
CA GLY A 165 73.84 26.01 -9.91
C GLY A 165 72.40 26.17 -9.40
N TYR A 166 71.73 27.25 -9.77
CA TYR A 166 70.37 27.54 -9.29
C TYR A 166 69.27 26.65 -9.93
N TYR A 167 69.50 26.08 -11.12
CA TYR A 167 68.45 25.41 -11.93
C TYR A 167 68.63 23.89 -12.10
N ASP A 168 69.69 23.29 -11.56
CA ASP A 168 69.98 21.85 -11.62
C ASP A 168 69.76 21.12 -10.29
N ASN A 169 69.05 21.76 -9.36
CA ASN A 169 68.77 21.19 -8.05
C ASN A 169 67.93 19.90 -8.14
N HIS A 170 68.36 18.90 -7.40
CA HIS A 170 67.72 17.60 -7.28
C HIS A 170 67.80 17.09 -5.83
N CYS A 171 66.90 16.20 -5.46
CA CYS A 171 66.84 15.59 -4.15
C CYS A 171 67.60 14.26 -4.12
N VAL A 172 68.28 14.01 -3.00
CA VAL A 172 69.06 12.78 -2.73
C VAL A 172 68.27 11.84 -1.83
N TYR A 173 67.55 12.37 -0.84
CA TYR A 173 66.51 11.62 -0.13
C TYR A 173 65.44 12.53 0.48
N CYS A 174 64.21 12.02 0.48
CA CYS A 174 63.03 12.74 0.92
C CYS A 174 62.73 12.62 2.43
N GLU A 175 61.76 13.41 2.89
CA GLU A 175 61.14 13.28 4.20
C GLU A 175 60.53 11.87 4.41
N GLY A 176 60.61 11.33 5.63
CA GLY A 176 60.08 10.00 5.95
C GLY A 176 60.70 8.80 5.20
N SER A 177 61.84 8.98 4.51
CA SER A 177 62.63 7.87 3.92
C SER A 177 63.45 7.16 5.01
N ILE A 178 62.89 6.12 5.62
CA ILE A 178 63.56 5.32 6.65
C ILE A 178 64.59 4.34 6.04
N LYS A 179 64.27 3.75 4.88
CA LYS A 179 65.17 2.95 4.04
C LYS A 179 64.79 3.17 2.57
N PRO A 180 65.73 3.12 1.61
CA PRO A 180 65.42 3.19 0.18
C PRO A 180 64.76 1.89 -0.30
N LYS A 181 63.51 1.68 0.12
CA LYS A 181 62.73 0.46 -0.09
C LYS A 181 61.24 0.79 -0.02
N GLU A 182 60.48 0.18 -0.90
CA GLU A 182 59.02 0.20 -0.88
C GLU A 182 58.44 -0.15 0.50
N HIS A 183 57.40 0.60 0.91
CA HIS A 183 56.79 0.54 2.24
C HIS A 183 57.71 0.89 3.42
N TRP A 184 58.88 1.52 3.17
CA TRP A 184 59.79 2.13 4.15
C TRP A 184 60.06 3.63 3.88
N GLU A 185 59.28 4.22 2.97
CA GLU A 185 59.40 5.60 2.50
C GLU A 185 58.02 6.26 2.57
N ALA A 186 57.91 7.46 3.14
CA ALA A 186 56.67 8.23 3.15
C ALA A 186 56.60 9.28 2.03
N TYR A 187 57.74 9.77 1.60
CA TYR A 187 57.94 10.47 0.33
C TYR A 187 59.01 9.72 -0.47
N THR A 188 58.79 9.57 -1.77
CA THR A 188 59.70 8.90 -2.71
C THR A 188 60.18 9.89 -3.78
N LEU A 189 61.39 9.68 -4.29
CA LEU A 189 61.93 10.49 -5.39
C LEU A 189 61.08 10.32 -6.67
N SER A 190 61.01 11.39 -7.45
CA SER A 190 60.60 11.39 -8.85
C SER A 190 61.68 10.76 -9.74
N SER A 191 61.31 10.34 -10.96
CA SER A 191 62.24 9.72 -11.91
C SER A 191 63.38 10.62 -12.41
N ASP A 192 63.24 11.95 -12.23
CA ASP A 192 64.28 12.96 -12.49
C ASP A 192 64.97 13.46 -11.20
N ASN A 193 64.62 12.88 -10.05
CA ASN A 193 65.01 13.30 -8.70
C ASN A 193 64.63 14.74 -8.31
N ARG A 194 63.91 15.53 -9.13
CA ARG A 194 63.66 16.97 -8.86
C ARG A 194 62.53 17.24 -7.86
N LYS A 195 61.78 16.21 -7.46
CA LYS A 195 60.61 16.28 -6.56
C LYS A 195 60.52 15.09 -5.62
N CYS A 196 59.98 15.32 -4.42
CA CYS A 196 59.58 14.28 -3.48
C CYS A 196 58.07 14.06 -3.54
N ASN A 197 57.65 12.97 -4.18
CA ASN A 197 56.24 12.60 -4.32
C ASN A 197 55.75 11.84 -3.08
N LYS A 198 54.51 12.09 -2.63
CA LYS A 198 53.89 11.33 -1.54
C LYS A 198 53.80 9.85 -1.89
N ALA A 199 54.33 8.99 -1.03
CA ALA A 199 54.28 7.53 -1.16
C ALA A 199 53.27 6.91 -0.19
N CYS A 200 52.70 5.75 -0.55
CA CYS A 200 51.75 5.05 0.32
C CYS A 200 52.43 4.52 1.59
N SER A 201 52.05 5.08 2.73
CA SER A 201 52.83 5.03 3.96
C SER A 201 51.99 5.22 5.23
N TRP A 202 52.65 5.20 6.38
CA TRP A 202 52.05 5.27 7.71
C TRP A 202 51.62 6.68 8.14
N ARG A 203 52.22 7.73 7.56
CA ARG A 203 51.97 9.14 7.96
C ARG A 203 50.54 9.60 7.65
N SER A 204 50.05 10.55 8.44
CA SER A 204 48.73 11.17 8.31
C SER A 204 48.61 12.17 7.15
N ASP A 205 49.72 12.71 6.65
CA ASP A 205 49.77 13.64 5.50
C ASP A 205 49.84 12.92 4.13
N SER A 206 49.85 11.59 4.13
CA SER A 206 49.76 10.72 2.94
C SER A 206 48.56 9.77 3.03
N THR A 207 48.46 8.84 2.09
CA THR A 207 47.52 7.72 2.17
C THR A 207 48.21 6.42 2.60
N ARG A 208 47.49 5.58 3.36
CA ARG A 208 47.88 4.19 3.59
C ARG A 208 47.52 3.26 2.43
N CYS A 209 46.58 3.68 1.58
CA CYS A 209 45.98 2.90 0.50
C CYS A 209 45.61 1.45 0.86
N TYR A 210 44.90 1.25 1.97
CA TYR A 210 44.68 -0.12 2.47
C TYR A 210 43.29 -0.32 3.12
N PRO A 211 42.52 -1.34 2.69
CA PRO A 211 42.81 -2.35 1.66
C PRO A 211 42.78 -1.81 0.21
N GLY A 212 43.92 -1.94 -0.47
CA GLY A 212 44.16 -1.40 -1.80
C GLY A 212 45.56 -1.75 -2.29
N LEU A 213 45.84 -1.37 -3.54
CA LEU A 213 47.15 -1.43 -4.16
C LEU A 213 47.60 0.00 -4.49
N CYS A 214 48.90 0.24 -4.34
CA CYS A 214 49.50 1.53 -4.56
C CYS A 214 50.42 1.47 -5.78
N ASP A 215 49.86 1.71 -6.96
CA ASP A 215 50.60 1.58 -8.21
C ASP A 215 51.78 2.55 -8.24
N GLU A 216 52.97 2.06 -8.63
CA GLU A 216 54.25 2.81 -8.58
C GLU A 216 54.61 3.38 -7.19
N LYS A 217 54.04 2.83 -6.10
CA LYS A 217 54.20 3.30 -4.70
C LYS A 217 53.61 4.69 -4.41
N LEU A 218 52.98 5.35 -5.38
CA LEU A 218 52.55 6.75 -5.29
C LEU A 218 51.17 6.89 -4.64
N ALA A 219 51.06 7.79 -3.66
CA ALA A 219 49.81 8.12 -2.97
C ALA A 219 48.69 8.56 -3.93
N SER A 220 49.04 9.28 -5.00
CA SER A 220 48.13 9.73 -6.06
C SER A 220 47.65 8.60 -7.00
N LYS A 221 48.28 7.43 -6.95
CA LYS A 221 47.93 6.23 -7.72
C LYS A 221 47.35 5.11 -6.84
N CYS A 222 46.83 5.49 -5.67
CA CYS A 222 46.12 4.58 -4.78
C CYS A 222 44.84 4.03 -5.42
N ARG A 223 44.66 2.70 -5.37
CA ARG A 223 43.47 2.00 -5.87
C ARG A 223 42.95 1.04 -4.80
N CYS A 224 41.79 1.36 -4.24
CA CYS A 224 41.16 0.51 -3.24
C CYS A 224 40.71 -0.83 -3.83
N THR A 225 40.73 -1.89 -3.00
CA THR A 225 40.16 -3.20 -3.39
C THR A 225 38.66 -3.03 -3.64
N ARG A 226 38.07 -3.79 -4.57
CA ARG A 226 36.62 -3.76 -4.80
C ARG A 226 35.87 -4.00 -3.50
N GLY A 227 34.98 -3.08 -3.19
CA GLY A 227 34.21 -3.06 -1.94
C GLY A 227 34.72 -2.08 -0.89
N PHE A 228 35.75 -1.27 -1.21
CA PHE A 228 36.27 -0.21 -0.36
C PHE A 228 36.40 1.14 -1.09
N SER A 229 36.37 2.24 -0.33
CA SER A 229 36.54 3.62 -0.80
C SER A 229 37.18 4.52 0.26
N GLY A 230 37.22 5.82 -0.01
CA GLY A 230 37.90 6.83 0.81
C GLY A 230 39.37 6.95 0.45
N ILE A 231 39.98 8.11 0.75
CA ILE A 231 41.37 8.42 0.39
C ILE A 231 42.35 7.36 0.92
N GLN A 232 42.05 6.76 2.08
CA GLN A 232 42.89 5.74 2.72
C GLN A 232 42.38 4.30 2.55
N CYS A 233 41.35 4.09 1.72
CA CYS A 233 40.60 2.85 1.52
C CYS A 233 39.90 2.30 2.78
N ASP A 234 39.65 3.16 3.77
CA ASP A 234 39.13 2.82 5.10
C ASP A 234 37.59 2.73 5.17
N GLU A 235 36.88 2.98 4.08
CA GLU A 235 35.42 2.99 4.00
C GLU A 235 34.89 1.76 3.25
N ILE A 236 33.87 1.08 3.76
CA ILE A 236 33.30 -0.11 3.11
C ILE A 236 32.15 0.29 2.19
N THR A 237 32.24 -0.06 0.91
CA THR A 237 31.19 0.23 -0.09
C THR A 237 30.17 -0.90 -0.27
N GLU A 238 30.54 -2.16 -0.01
CA GLU A 238 29.57 -3.28 -0.01
C GLU A 238 28.69 -3.28 1.25
N SER A 239 27.44 -3.72 1.10
CA SER A 239 26.50 -3.93 2.21
C SER A 239 26.57 -5.36 2.77
N ILE A 240 25.89 -5.60 3.91
CA ILE A 240 25.56 -6.97 4.34
C ILE A 240 24.28 -7.42 3.64
N ASN A 241 24.26 -8.65 3.15
CA ASN A 241 23.04 -9.26 2.64
C ASN A 241 22.34 -10.01 3.78
N ILE A 242 21.08 -9.65 4.04
CA ILE A 242 20.16 -10.49 4.80
C ILE A 242 19.72 -11.56 3.80
N MET A 243 20.16 -12.80 4.01
CA MET A 243 19.90 -13.91 3.07
C MET A 243 18.55 -14.58 3.33
N HIS A 244 18.05 -14.45 4.56
CA HIS A 244 16.82 -15.05 5.02
C HIS A 244 16.31 -14.24 6.22
N ALA A 245 15.03 -13.87 6.24
CA ALA A 245 14.32 -13.35 7.41
C ALA A 245 12.87 -13.85 7.42
N GLU A 246 12.42 -14.30 8.58
CA GLU A 246 11.11 -14.89 8.81
C GLU A 246 10.66 -14.56 10.24
N ALA A 247 9.37 -14.30 10.40
CA ALA A 247 8.70 -14.26 11.69
C ALA A 247 7.39 -15.04 11.60
N LYS A 248 7.12 -15.88 12.59
CA LYS A 248 5.94 -16.73 12.71
C LYS A 248 5.23 -16.47 14.02
N LEU A 249 3.93 -16.21 13.97
CA LEU A 249 3.05 -16.26 15.14
C LEU A 249 2.39 -17.65 15.18
N SER A 250 2.28 -18.24 16.38
CA SER A 250 1.52 -19.49 16.58
C SER A 250 0.72 -19.46 17.89
N ASP A 251 -0.52 -19.97 17.85
CA ASP A 251 -1.41 -20.08 19.01
C ASP A 251 -1.36 -21.49 19.64
N LEU A 252 -2.38 -21.86 20.43
CA LEU A 252 -2.55 -23.19 21.03
C LEU A 252 -3.30 -24.18 20.13
N SER A 253 -3.94 -23.72 19.07
CA SER A 253 -4.68 -24.53 18.08
C SER A 253 -3.81 -24.99 16.91
N ASN A 254 -2.51 -24.61 16.93
CA ASN A 254 -1.56 -24.72 15.81
C ASN A 254 -1.93 -23.88 14.58
N THR A 255 -2.70 -22.80 14.75
CA THR A 255 -2.77 -21.74 13.73
C THR A 255 -1.38 -21.13 13.58
N ILE A 256 -0.92 -20.86 12.35
CA ILE A 256 0.38 -20.23 12.09
C ILE A 256 0.19 -19.07 11.11
N LEU A 257 0.72 -17.89 11.47
CA LEU A 257 0.80 -16.74 10.57
C LEU A 257 2.27 -16.37 10.34
N THR A 258 2.72 -16.42 9.09
CA THR A 258 4.11 -16.17 8.69
C THR A 258 4.26 -14.84 7.95
N THR A 259 5.34 -14.11 8.22
CA THR A 259 5.82 -12.98 7.42
C THR A 259 7.33 -13.12 7.18
N PRO A 260 7.86 -12.81 6.00
CA PRO A 260 7.14 -12.54 4.75
C PRO A 260 6.61 -13.83 4.11
N ASP A 261 6.10 -13.74 2.88
CA ASP A 261 5.66 -14.89 2.08
C ASP A 261 6.84 -15.68 1.47
N ASP A 262 7.90 -14.99 1.03
CA ASP A 262 9.20 -15.60 0.72
C ASP A 262 10.27 -15.06 1.68
N PRO A 263 10.74 -15.85 2.67
CA PRO A 263 11.72 -15.39 3.66
C PRO A 263 13.09 -15.06 3.04
N ASN A 264 13.35 -15.45 1.79
CA ASN A 264 14.58 -15.09 1.06
C ASN A 264 14.50 -13.70 0.41
N VAL A 265 13.35 -13.02 0.48
CA VAL A 265 13.16 -11.61 0.09
C VAL A 265 12.83 -10.77 1.34
N PRO A 266 13.81 -10.53 2.24
CA PRO A 266 13.53 -9.97 3.57
C PRO A 266 13.33 -8.45 3.60
N TYR A 267 13.19 -7.79 2.44
CA TYR A 267 13.14 -6.33 2.32
C TYR A 267 11.80 -5.86 1.72
N ASN A 268 11.32 -4.70 2.17
CA ASN A 268 10.11 -4.02 1.68
C ASN A 268 8.84 -4.90 1.69
N GLN A 269 8.73 -5.78 2.69
CA GLN A 269 7.69 -6.82 2.73
C GLN A 269 6.33 -6.28 3.21
N PRO A 270 5.21 -6.84 2.70
CA PRO A 270 3.88 -6.40 3.06
C PRO A 270 3.58 -6.66 4.55
N VAL A 271 2.74 -5.81 5.13
CA VAL A 271 2.20 -6.01 6.47
C VAL A 271 1.33 -7.26 6.47
N LYS A 272 1.59 -8.20 7.39
CA LYS A 272 0.66 -9.29 7.67
C LYS A 272 -0.36 -8.84 8.72
N TRP A 273 -1.59 -9.27 8.52
CA TRP A 273 -2.75 -8.90 9.32
C TRP A 273 -3.30 -10.12 10.06
N SER A 274 -4.02 -9.88 11.16
CA SER A 274 -4.49 -10.94 12.06
C SER A 274 -5.69 -10.50 12.86
N ASN A 275 -6.77 -11.28 12.83
CA ASN A 275 -7.87 -11.17 13.79
C ASN A 275 -7.73 -12.06 15.04
N ASN A 276 -6.79 -13.01 15.02
CA ASN A 276 -6.51 -13.87 16.17
C ASN A 276 -5.85 -13.06 17.31
N ASN A 277 -6.43 -13.14 18.51
CA ASN A 277 -5.95 -12.50 19.73
C ASN A 277 -5.29 -13.45 20.74
N GLN A 278 -5.28 -14.77 20.45
CA GLN A 278 -4.75 -15.84 21.31
C GLN A 278 -3.33 -16.30 20.93
N TRP A 279 -2.59 -15.50 20.15
CA TRP A 279 -1.20 -15.82 19.80
C TRP A 279 -0.34 -16.05 21.05
N LYS A 280 0.21 -17.26 21.16
CA LYS A 280 1.01 -17.67 22.32
C LYS A 280 2.49 -17.48 22.09
N PHE A 281 2.96 -17.69 20.86
CA PHE A 281 4.38 -17.65 20.54
C PHE A 281 4.71 -16.80 19.31
N LEU A 282 5.88 -16.16 19.35
CA LEU A 282 6.58 -15.57 18.21
C LEU A 282 7.88 -16.36 17.96
N GLU A 283 8.06 -16.90 16.76
CA GLU A 283 9.29 -17.55 16.29
C GLU A 283 9.97 -16.72 15.19
N LEU A 284 11.29 -16.59 15.21
CA LEU A 284 12.03 -15.63 14.37
C LEU A 284 13.21 -16.26 13.62
N ASP A 285 13.08 -16.59 12.32
CA ASP A 285 14.21 -17.05 11.50
C ASP A 285 15.00 -15.92 10.80
N PHE A 286 16.34 -15.94 10.84
CA PHE A 286 17.20 -14.82 10.40
C PHE A 286 18.64 -15.30 10.12
N THR A 287 19.10 -15.13 8.87
CA THR A 287 20.48 -15.43 8.43
C THR A 287 21.13 -14.22 7.77
N LEU A 288 22.29 -13.82 8.29
CA LEU A 288 23.10 -12.71 7.76
C LEU A 288 24.39 -13.23 7.13
N LYS A 289 24.70 -12.78 5.91
CA LYS A 289 25.95 -13.13 5.22
C LYS A 289 26.59 -11.87 4.64
N TYR A 290 27.86 -11.67 4.94
CA TYR A 290 28.65 -10.66 4.25
C TYR A 290 29.20 -11.23 2.94
N HIS A 291 29.12 -10.47 1.85
CA HIS A 291 29.61 -10.88 0.54
C HIS A 291 30.90 -10.12 0.19
N THR A 292 31.88 -10.81 -0.37
CA THR A 292 33.14 -10.22 -0.83
C THR A 292 33.41 -10.65 -2.27
N PHE A 293 33.48 -9.68 -3.17
CA PHE A 293 33.71 -9.92 -4.60
C PHE A 293 35.19 -10.11 -4.95
N GLU A 294 36.08 -9.50 -4.17
CA GLU A 294 37.52 -9.56 -4.32
C GLU A 294 38.14 -9.86 -2.94
N ARG A 295 39.32 -10.50 -2.93
CA ARG A 295 40.09 -10.70 -1.69
C ARG A 295 41.14 -9.59 -1.59
N PRO A 296 41.08 -8.71 -0.57
CA PRO A 296 42.12 -7.73 -0.33
C PRO A 296 43.52 -8.32 -0.24
N PRO A 297 44.57 -7.53 -0.51
CA PRO A 297 45.95 -7.91 -0.27
C PRO A 297 46.13 -8.49 1.13
N LYS A 298 47.01 -9.49 1.25
CA LYS A 298 47.34 -10.08 2.55
C LYS A 298 48.26 -9.10 3.30
N PRO A 299 47.95 -8.70 4.56
CA PRO A 299 48.86 -7.89 5.35
C PRO A 299 50.14 -8.68 5.67
N ASP A 300 51.21 -7.98 6.04
CA ASP A 300 52.49 -8.61 6.39
C ASP A 300 52.69 -8.59 7.93
N PRO A 301 52.48 -9.72 8.64
CA PRO A 301 52.61 -9.75 10.10
C PRO A 301 54.02 -9.43 10.60
N THR A 302 55.05 -9.58 9.76
CA THR A 302 56.43 -9.23 10.12
C THR A 302 56.67 -7.72 10.08
N GLY A 303 55.92 -6.98 9.26
CA GLY A 303 56.09 -5.54 9.02
C GLY A 303 57.35 -5.18 8.22
N GLU A 304 58.01 -6.15 7.59
CA GLU A 304 59.28 -5.97 6.87
C GLU A 304 59.10 -5.66 5.38
N LYS A 305 58.05 -6.23 4.77
CA LYS A 305 57.68 -6.10 3.36
C LYS A 305 56.55 -5.10 3.19
N HIS A 306 55.64 -4.97 4.16
CA HIS A 306 54.58 -3.97 4.17
C HIS A 306 54.55 -3.25 5.54
N PHE A 307 53.91 -2.07 5.64
CA PHE A 307 53.77 -1.35 6.93
C PHE A 307 52.44 -1.67 7.65
N VAL A 308 51.38 -2.06 6.92
CA VAL A 308 50.16 -2.67 7.49
C VAL A 308 50.44 -4.12 7.89
N THR A 309 50.30 -4.41 9.18
CA THR A 309 50.69 -5.67 9.83
C THR A 309 49.52 -6.61 10.09
N TYR A 310 48.32 -6.06 10.30
CA TYR A 310 47.09 -6.84 10.52
C TYR A 310 45.90 -6.18 9.85
N PHE A 311 44.95 -7.01 9.40
CA PHE A 311 43.69 -6.54 8.83
C PHE A 311 42.58 -7.57 9.06
N LYS A 312 41.43 -7.12 9.54
CA LYS A 312 40.19 -7.92 9.53
C LYS A 312 38.95 -7.04 9.36
N TYR A 313 38.09 -7.41 8.42
CA TYR A 313 36.82 -6.77 8.09
C TYR A 313 35.77 -7.87 7.88
N GLU A 314 34.52 -7.64 8.30
CA GLU A 314 33.37 -8.58 8.22
C GLU A 314 32.15 -7.96 8.97
N ILE A 315 31.14 -8.73 9.38
CA ILE A 315 30.06 -8.25 10.27
C ILE A 315 30.63 -7.97 11.67
N VAL A 316 30.43 -6.75 12.20
CA VAL A 316 30.92 -6.35 13.54
C VAL A 316 29.82 -6.31 14.61
N LYS A 317 28.57 -6.07 14.20
CA LYS A 317 27.41 -5.93 15.08
C LYS A 317 26.15 -6.40 14.38
N ALA A 318 25.30 -7.09 15.11
CA ALA A 318 23.99 -7.53 14.64
C ALA A 318 22.99 -7.49 15.79
N LEU A 319 21.84 -6.87 15.54
CA LEU A 319 20.80 -6.59 16.51
C LEU A 319 19.45 -7.02 15.95
N LEU A 320 18.60 -7.58 16.79
CA LEU A 320 17.19 -7.75 16.48
C LEU A 320 16.35 -7.07 17.56
N VAL A 321 15.37 -6.27 17.15
CA VAL A 321 14.47 -5.50 18.02
C VAL A 321 13.04 -5.92 17.72
N ILE A 322 12.31 -6.35 18.74
CA ILE A 322 10.90 -6.73 18.70
C ILE A 322 10.13 -5.63 19.43
N GLU A 323 9.35 -4.84 18.71
CA GLU A 323 8.59 -3.71 19.26
C GLU A 323 7.08 -3.88 19.00
N HIS A 324 6.32 -4.06 20.08
CA HIS A 324 4.85 -4.00 20.08
C HIS A 324 4.42 -2.58 20.48
N LYS A 325 3.77 -1.86 19.56
CA LYS A 325 3.16 -0.54 19.76
C LYS A 325 1.62 -0.60 19.75
N ARG A 326 1.02 0.13 20.70
CA ARG A 326 -0.43 0.38 20.81
C ARG A 326 -0.71 1.87 20.72
N LYS A 327 -1.50 2.30 19.74
CA LYS A 327 -1.77 3.73 19.45
C LYS A 327 -0.48 4.57 19.44
N GLY A 328 0.57 4.05 18.79
CA GLY A 328 1.92 4.66 18.72
C GLY A 328 2.83 4.40 19.92
N VAL A 329 2.30 4.14 21.11
CA VAL A 329 3.06 3.95 22.35
C VAL A 329 3.63 2.52 22.44
N SER A 330 4.94 2.38 22.70
CA SER A 330 5.56 1.07 22.93
C SER A 330 5.00 0.41 24.20
N ARG A 331 4.48 -0.82 24.06
CA ARG A 331 3.94 -1.64 25.15
C ARG A 331 4.89 -2.76 25.56
N ASN A 332 5.45 -3.48 24.59
CA ASN A 332 6.49 -4.48 24.83
C ASN A 332 7.66 -4.23 23.89
N ASN A 333 8.87 -4.25 24.45
CA ASN A 333 10.12 -4.18 23.70
C ASN A 333 11.07 -5.31 24.16
N ARG A 334 11.67 -6.00 23.19
CA ARG A 334 12.73 -7.00 23.41
C ARG A 334 13.85 -6.77 22.41
N MET A 335 15.07 -6.70 22.91
CA MET A 335 16.28 -6.47 22.12
C MET A 335 17.22 -7.67 22.27
N LEU A 336 17.56 -8.30 21.14
CA LEU A 336 18.44 -9.47 21.07
C LEU A 336 19.76 -9.07 20.40
N ASN A 337 20.83 -9.15 21.18
CA ASN A 337 22.19 -8.86 20.72
C ASN A 337 22.77 -10.09 19.98
N CYS A 338 22.38 -10.29 18.72
CA CYS A 338 22.88 -11.38 17.86
C CYS A 338 24.42 -11.34 17.71
N ARG A 339 25.02 -10.15 17.72
CA ARG A 339 26.47 -9.94 17.84
C ARG A 339 26.79 -8.61 18.51
N ASN A 340 27.31 -8.66 19.73
CA ASN A 340 28.05 -7.56 20.36
C ASN A 340 29.51 -8.00 20.47
N GLY A 341 30.43 -7.40 19.70
CA GLY A 341 31.85 -7.77 19.82
C GLY A 341 32.80 -7.25 18.73
N TYR A 342 33.17 -5.97 18.80
CA TYR A 342 34.59 -5.65 18.56
C TYR A 342 35.41 -6.43 19.62
N PRO A 343 36.55 -7.06 19.27
CA PRO A 343 37.36 -6.83 18.07
C PRO A 343 37.34 -7.98 17.06
N TYR A 344 36.35 -8.86 17.05
CA TYR A 344 36.33 -10.03 16.15
C TYR A 344 35.14 -9.97 15.17
N PRO A 345 35.33 -9.37 13.98
CA PRO A 345 34.38 -9.50 12.88
C PRO A 345 34.09 -10.99 12.54
N ILE A 346 32.93 -11.28 11.97
CA ILE A 346 32.52 -12.63 11.52
C ILE A 346 31.80 -12.62 10.17
N PHE A 347 32.10 -13.62 9.31
CA PHE A 347 31.57 -13.76 7.94
C PHE A 347 30.05 -13.98 7.86
N HIS A 348 29.50 -14.64 8.88
CA HIS A 348 28.19 -15.27 8.83
C HIS A 348 27.56 -15.29 10.21
N ILE A 349 26.26 -14.99 10.29
CA ILE A 349 25.47 -15.12 11.51
C ILE A 349 24.21 -15.93 11.15
N ASN A 350 24.23 -17.21 11.54
CA ASN A 350 23.01 -18.00 11.67
C ASN A 350 22.39 -17.72 13.03
N ASN A 351 21.12 -17.34 13.02
CA ASN A 351 20.16 -17.75 14.04
C ASN A 351 20.41 -17.29 15.49
N CYS A 352 21.17 -16.19 15.66
CA CYS A 352 21.31 -15.42 16.91
C CYS A 352 21.56 -16.23 18.20
N GLY A 353 22.16 -17.41 18.12
CA GLY A 353 22.56 -18.19 19.31
C GLY A 353 21.54 -19.18 19.89
N LYS A 354 20.57 -19.68 19.10
CA LYS A 354 19.77 -20.92 19.36
C LYS A 354 18.50 -20.86 20.23
N ARG A 355 17.93 -19.71 20.61
CA ARG A 355 16.50 -19.65 21.01
C ARG A 355 15.78 -18.49 20.34
N LYS A 356 14.67 -18.82 19.69
CA LYS A 356 13.93 -17.95 18.76
C LYS A 356 12.43 -17.87 19.04
N LYS A 357 11.91 -18.74 19.92
CA LYS A 357 10.51 -18.82 20.35
C LYS A 357 10.32 -17.99 21.61
N PHE A 358 9.54 -16.93 21.51
CA PHE A 358 9.17 -16.04 22.62
C PHE A 358 7.74 -16.33 23.04
N ASP A 359 7.47 -16.51 24.33
CA ASP A 359 6.09 -16.48 24.83
C ASP A 359 5.61 -15.03 24.81
N ILE A 360 4.50 -14.81 24.11
CA ILE A 360 3.85 -13.52 23.90
C ILE A 360 2.39 -13.53 24.41
N GLN A 361 1.95 -14.61 25.08
CA GLN A 361 0.56 -14.75 25.52
C GLN A 361 0.13 -13.62 26.48
N SER A 362 1.07 -13.10 27.26
CA SER A 362 0.86 -11.97 28.17
C SER A 362 0.86 -10.58 27.50
N TRP A 363 1.06 -10.49 26.18
CA TRP A 363 1.17 -9.21 25.46
C TRP A 363 -0.21 -8.62 25.11
N GLY A 364 -1.26 -9.45 25.06
CA GLY A 364 -2.66 -9.04 24.98
C GLY A 364 -2.96 -8.06 23.84
N PHE A 365 -2.77 -8.50 22.59
CA PHE A 365 -2.95 -7.67 21.39
C PHE A 365 -4.39 -7.17 21.21
N GLN A 366 -4.52 -5.93 20.76
CA GLN A 366 -5.78 -5.22 20.52
C GLN A 366 -5.84 -4.72 19.07
N HIS A 367 -7.05 -4.50 18.53
CA HIS A 367 -7.24 -3.88 17.21
C HIS A 367 -6.41 -2.58 17.10
N ALA A 368 -5.86 -2.36 15.90
CA ALA A 368 -4.90 -1.32 15.54
C ALA A 368 -3.47 -1.45 16.12
N ASP A 369 -3.17 -2.44 16.98
CA ASP A 369 -1.79 -2.71 17.41
C ASP A 369 -0.87 -3.05 16.24
N LYS A 370 0.43 -2.83 16.46
CA LYS A 370 1.50 -3.14 15.50
C LYS A 370 2.67 -3.82 16.22
N LEU A 371 3.09 -4.97 15.71
CA LEU A 371 4.32 -5.67 16.10
C LEU A 371 5.33 -5.52 14.96
N THR A 372 6.48 -4.90 15.26
CA THR A 372 7.57 -4.70 14.31
C THR A 372 8.78 -5.50 14.77
N ILE A 373 9.30 -6.36 13.90
CA ILE A 373 10.54 -7.12 14.13
C ILE A 373 11.60 -6.56 13.20
N THR A 374 12.52 -5.78 13.76
CA THR A 374 13.59 -5.11 13.01
C THR A 374 14.90 -5.84 13.21
N CYS A 375 15.53 -6.28 12.12
CA CYS A 375 16.92 -6.74 12.13
C CYS A 375 17.84 -5.65 11.57
N THR A 376 18.87 -5.29 12.33
CA THR A 376 19.88 -4.29 11.95
C THR A 376 21.26 -4.91 12.04
N ALA A 377 22.05 -4.83 10.97
CA ALA A 377 23.40 -5.38 10.91
C ALA A 377 24.40 -4.34 10.38
N GLU A 378 25.60 -4.33 10.93
CA GLU A 378 26.67 -3.36 10.66
C GLU A 378 27.94 -4.14 10.27
N ASN A 379 28.47 -3.87 9.07
CA ASN A 379 29.82 -4.35 8.72
C ASN A 379 30.88 -3.35 9.20
N GLY A 380 32.14 -3.77 9.21
CA GLY A 380 33.23 -2.96 9.72
C GLY A 380 34.46 -3.81 9.97
N GLY A 381 35.39 -3.27 10.75
CA GLY A 381 36.62 -3.95 11.07
C GLY A 381 37.72 -3.01 11.52
N PHE A 382 38.96 -3.46 11.38
CA PHE A 382 40.14 -2.64 11.62
C PHE A 382 41.35 -3.14 10.85
N LEU A 383 42.29 -2.22 10.63
CA LEU A 383 43.68 -2.52 10.29
C LEU A 383 44.60 -2.11 11.45
N ILE A 384 45.79 -2.69 11.47
CA ILE A 384 46.93 -2.25 12.30
C ILE A 384 48.10 -2.00 11.37
N TYR A 385 48.82 -0.90 11.56
CA TYR A 385 50.01 -0.55 10.80
C TYR A 385 51.09 0.03 11.69
N ARG A 386 52.36 -0.13 11.32
CA ARG A 386 53.49 0.45 12.06
C ARG A 386 53.84 1.83 11.55
N ASP A 387 53.88 2.80 12.46
CA ASP A 387 54.50 4.09 12.22
C ASP A 387 56.02 3.93 12.31
N ARG A 388 56.74 4.10 11.20
CA ARG A 388 58.19 3.86 11.16
C ARG A 388 59.03 5.06 11.62
N GLU A 389 58.40 6.21 11.83
CA GLU A 389 59.05 7.40 12.42
C GLU A 389 58.91 7.36 13.96
N ASP A 390 57.72 7.02 14.48
CA ASP A 390 57.47 6.71 15.91
C ASP A 390 57.87 5.26 16.27
N GLY A 391 59.14 4.92 16.03
CA GLY A 391 59.77 3.71 16.59
C GLY A 391 59.26 2.35 16.08
N ASN A 392 58.47 2.28 15.01
CA ASN A 392 57.70 1.12 14.56
C ASN A 392 56.47 0.78 15.44
N ARG A 393 55.89 1.78 16.12
CA ARG A 393 54.67 1.66 16.92
C ARG A 393 53.46 1.21 16.09
N ASP A 394 52.76 0.17 16.53
CA ASP A 394 51.51 -0.28 15.92
C ASP A 394 50.34 0.69 16.23
N ILE A 395 49.76 1.27 15.18
CA ILE A 395 48.56 2.14 15.19
C ILE A 395 47.36 1.36 14.65
N LYS A 396 46.25 1.38 15.38
CA LYS A 396 45.01 0.66 15.02
C LYS A 396 43.92 1.61 14.52
N VAL A 397 43.48 1.42 13.28
CA VAL A 397 42.42 2.23 12.63
C VAL A 397 41.20 1.36 12.39
N ARG A 398 40.00 1.86 12.74
CA ARG A 398 38.71 1.20 12.45
C ARG A 398 38.24 1.58 11.05
N LEU A 399 37.56 0.64 10.39
CA LEU A 399 36.94 0.88 9.08
C LEU A 399 35.57 1.58 9.27
N LYS A 400 35.22 2.49 8.36
CA LYS A 400 33.88 3.08 8.28
C LYS A 400 32.93 2.10 7.60
N GLY A 401 32.04 1.50 8.39
CA GLY A 401 31.11 0.47 7.93
C GLY A 401 29.82 1.00 7.31
N LYS A 402 29.03 0.08 6.75
CA LYS A 402 27.64 0.28 6.37
C LYS A 402 26.70 -0.50 7.27
N THR A 403 25.58 0.13 7.58
CA THR A 403 24.44 -0.49 8.29
C THR A 403 23.36 -0.87 7.29
N VAL A 404 22.85 -2.09 7.40
CA VAL A 404 21.64 -2.56 6.70
C VAL A 404 20.52 -2.80 7.72
N GLN A 405 19.27 -2.61 7.30
CA GLN A 405 18.10 -2.90 8.11
C GLN A 405 17.02 -3.62 7.28
N SER A 406 16.32 -4.54 7.92
CA SER A 406 15.04 -5.11 7.49
C SER A 406 14.04 -4.97 8.64
N SER A 407 12.76 -4.82 8.33
CA SER A 407 11.68 -4.81 9.30
C SER A 407 10.50 -5.64 8.80
N LEU A 408 10.14 -6.67 9.56
CA LEU A 408 8.94 -7.49 9.37
C LEU A 408 7.81 -6.95 10.26
N ILE A 409 6.56 -7.00 9.79
CA ILE A 409 5.44 -6.32 10.46
C ILE A 409 4.19 -7.20 10.51
N PHE A 410 3.67 -7.40 11.73
CA PHE A 410 2.30 -7.84 11.96
C PHE A 410 1.44 -6.67 12.48
N ARG A 411 0.15 -6.68 12.15
CA ARG A 411 -0.88 -5.81 12.73
C ARG A 411 -2.14 -6.59 13.07
N TRP A 412 -2.89 -6.06 14.04
CA TRP A 412 -4.14 -6.67 14.51
C TRP A 412 -5.34 -5.86 14.07
N ASP A 413 -6.35 -6.58 13.59
CA ASP A 413 -7.65 -6.03 13.26
C ASP A 413 -8.77 -6.97 13.68
N TYR A 414 -9.77 -6.46 14.39
CA TYR A 414 -10.88 -7.23 14.98
C TYR A 414 -12.25 -6.66 14.57
N ILE A 415 -12.28 -5.72 13.63
CA ILE A 415 -13.52 -5.10 13.14
C ILE A 415 -13.89 -5.81 11.83
N THR A 416 -15.17 -6.15 11.66
CA THR A 416 -15.65 -6.74 10.42
C THR A 416 -15.82 -5.66 9.34
N PRO A 417 -15.65 -6.01 8.05
CA PRO A 417 -16.10 -5.17 6.94
C PRO A 417 -17.53 -4.68 7.16
N TYR A 418 -17.78 -3.42 6.87
CA TYR A 418 -19.11 -2.83 6.92
C TYR A 418 -19.50 -2.27 5.56
N GLN A 419 -20.80 -2.07 5.35
CA GLN A 419 -21.30 -1.37 4.17
C GLN A 419 -21.78 0.04 4.54
N GLU A 420 -21.39 1.02 3.73
CA GLU A 420 -21.49 2.45 4.06
C GLU A 420 -22.93 2.98 4.27
N CYS A 421 -23.95 2.32 3.71
CA CYS A 421 -25.35 2.68 3.91
C CYS A 421 -25.93 2.14 5.22
N ILE A 422 -25.37 1.06 5.78
CA ILE A 422 -25.82 0.49 7.06
C ILE A 422 -25.12 1.17 8.24
N ASN A 423 -23.79 1.31 8.17
CA ASN A 423 -22.99 1.84 9.29
C ASN A 423 -22.74 3.37 9.19
N GLY A 424 -23.21 4.02 8.12
CA GLY A 424 -23.02 5.44 7.88
C GLY A 424 -24.23 6.28 8.27
N SER A 425 -23.99 7.44 8.89
CA SER A 425 -25.00 8.48 9.19
C SER A 425 -25.52 9.21 7.93
N LYS A 426 -25.67 8.52 6.80
CA LYS A 426 -26.07 9.07 5.49
C LYS A 426 -27.53 8.75 5.20
N THR A 427 -28.37 9.78 5.25
CA THR A 427 -29.81 9.68 4.92
C THR A 427 -30.10 9.41 3.45
N ASP A 428 -29.14 9.63 2.55
CA ASP A 428 -29.29 9.53 1.09
C ASP A 428 -28.58 8.29 0.50
N CYS A 429 -28.72 7.12 1.12
CA CYS A 429 -27.93 5.93 0.78
C CYS A 429 -28.76 4.83 0.08
N ASN A 430 -28.99 5.02 -1.23
CA ASN A 430 -29.85 4.19 -2.07
C ASN A 430 -29.15 2.94 -2.65
N GLN A 431 -28.21 2.31 -1.93
CA GLN A 431 -27.48 1.13 -2.40
C GLN A 431 -27.49 0.01 -1.35
N PRO A 432 -28.20 -1.11 -1.59
CA PRO A 432 -28.13 -2.26 -0.69
C PRO A 432 -26.72 -2.89 -0.74
N PRO A 433 -26.33 -3.70 0.25
CA PRO A 433 -24.98 -4.27 0.29
C PRO A 433 -24.71 -5.29 -0.82
N VAL A 434 -25.76 -5.97 -1.26
CA VAL A 434 -25.84 -6.77 -2.48
C VAL A 434 -27.20 -6.52 -3.14
N ASP A 435 -27.21 -6.43 -4.46
CA ASP A 435 -28.35 -6.12 -5.33
C ASP A 435 -28.52 -7.28 -6.32
N CYS A 436 -29.71 -7.88 -6.38
CA CYS A 436 -30.08 -8.82 -7.43
C CYS A 436 -31.57 -8.70 -7.75
N LYS A 437 -31.97 -9.22 -8.91
CA LYS A 437 -33.31 -9.02 -9.46
C LYS A 437 -34.34 -9.95 -8.82
N ASP A 438 -35.18 -9.41 -7.94
CA ASP A 438 -36.26 -10.06 -7.19
C ASP A 438 -37.02 -11.17 -7.95
N VAL A 439 -37.42 -10.90 -9.19
CA VAL A 439 -38.38 -11.71 -9.97
C VAL A 439 -37.96 -11.78 -11.44
N SER A 440 -37.82 -12.98 -12.02
CA SER A 440 -37.29 -13.17 -13.37
C SER A 440 -37.89 -14.35 -14.16
N LYS A 441 -38.03 -14.16 -15.48
CA LYS A 441 -38.26 -15.21 -16.50
C LYS A 441 -36.97 -15.59 -17.26
N GLN A 442 -35.82 -15.13 -16.78
CA GLN A 442 -34.50 -15.38 -17.37
C GLN A 442 -33.59 -16.00 -16.31
N PRO A 443 -32.88 -17.11 -16.61
CA PRO A 443 -31.97 -17.77 -15.67
C PRO A 443 -30.70 -16.97 -15.39
N ASP A 444 -30.28 -16.12 -16.32
CA ASP A 444 -29.05 -15.33 -16.22
C ASP A 444 -29.34 -14.06 -15.39
N ILE A 445 -29.01 -14.09 -14.10
CA ILE A 445 -29.25 -13.01 -13.15
C ILE A 445 -27.98 -12.20 -12.95
N LYS A 446 -28.10 -10.88 -13.08
CA LYS A 446 -27.03 -9.94 -12.73
C LYS A 446 -27.11 -9.61 -11.24
N VAL A 447 -26.03 -9.90 -10.52
CA VAL A 447 -25.79 -9.52 -9.12
C VAL A 447 -24.85 -8.31 -9.11
N ARG A 448 -25.03 -7.38 -8.17
CA ARG A 448 -24.16 -6.21 -7.96
C ARG A 448 -23.90 -5.97 -6.48
N TRP A 449 -22.84 -5.24 -6.17
CA TRP A 449 -22.53 -4.84 -4.79
C TRP A 449 -21.64 -3.59 -4.76
N GLY A 450 -21.69 -2.86 -3.64
CA GLY A 450 -20.97 -1.59 -3.50
C GLY A 450 -21.02 -1.04 -2.08
N GLY A 451 -20.20 -0.03 -1.81
CA GLY A 451 -20.13 0.64 -0.50
C GLY A 451 -19.41 -0.13 0.61
N TRP A 452 -18.89 -1.33 0.33
CA TRP A 452 -18.13 -2.15 1.28
C TRP A 452 -16.78 -1.53 1.65
N LYS A 453 -16.49 -1.48 2.95
CA LYS A 453 -15.30 -0.84 3.54
C LYS A 453 -14.79 -1.62 4.73
N ASP A 454 -13.47 -1.53 4.94
CA ASP A 454 -12.82 -1.68 6.23
C ASP A 454 -11.83 -0.52 6.39
N ASP A 455 -11.73 0.02 7.60
CA ASP A 455 -11.03 1.28 7.90
C ASP A 455 -9.51 1.07 8.12
N LEU A 456 -9.07 -0.16 8.40
CA LEU A 456 -7.75 -0.40 8.96
C LEU A 456 -6.89 -1.41 8.16
N SER A 457 -7.38 -2.61 7.89
CA SER A 457 -6.69 -3.60 7.03
C SER A 457 -7.09 -3.47 5.54
N GLY A 458 -8.33 -3.03 5.32
CA GLY A 458 -9.03 -2.94 4.05
C GLY A 458 -9.45 -4.32 3.52
N ILE A 459 -10.51 -4.35 2.70
CA ILE A 459 -10.99 -5.56 2.03
C ILE A 459 -9.85 -6.27 1.26
N ASP A 460 -9.83 -7.60 1.30
CA ASP A 460 -8.90 -8.46 0.55
C ASP A 460 -9.59 -9.07 -0.69
N HIS A 461 -10.78 -9.64 -0.52
CA HIS A 461 -11.62 -10.21 -1.57
C HIS A 461 -13.10 -10.29 -1.14
N PHE A 462 -13.98 -10.62 -2.08
CA PHE A 462 -15.35 -11.06 -1.81
C PHE A 462 -15.50 -12.56 -2.12
N GLU A 463 -16.40 -13.23 -1.41
CA GLU A 463 -16.94 -14.54 -1.76
C GLU A 463 -18.41 -14.39 -2.19
N LEU A 464 -18.88 -15.24 -3.10
CA LEU A 464 -20.28 -15.25 -3.55
C LEU A 464 -20.82 -16.69 -3.61
N GLU A 465 -21.86 -16.97 -2.83
CA GLU A 465 -22.55 -18.26 -2.77
C GLU A 465 -23.98 -18.13 -3.32
N LEU A 466 -24.45 -19.17 -4.04
CA LEU A 466 -25.83 -19.30 -4.50
C LEU A 466 -26.46 -20.55 -3.89
N TYR A 467 -27.60 -20.42 -3.21
CA TYR A 467 -28.38 -21.54 -2.69
C TYR A 467 -29.78 -21.58 -3.29
N GLU A 468 -30.26 -22.77 -3.62
CA GLU A 468 -31.69 -23.02 -3.80
C GLU A 468 -32.37 -23.05 -2.42
N LEU A 469 -33.56 -22.47 -2.33
CA LEU A 469 -34.40 -22.46 -1.14
C LEU A 469 -35.56 -23.44 -1.29
N VAL A 470 -35.80 -24.26 -0.26
CA VAL A 470 -36.88 -25.25 -0.22
C VAL A 470 -37.88 -24.95 0.90
N SER A 471 -39.16 -25.17 0.62
CA SER A 471 -40.20 -25.02 1.64
C SER A 471 -40.09 -26.13 2.69
N THR A 472 -40.00 -25.71 3.96
CA THR A 472 -40.10 -26.58 5.12
C THR A 472 -41.17 -26.02 6.05
N GLY A 473 -42.35 -26.66 6.08
CA GLY A 473 -43.52 -26.14 6.77
C GLY A 473 -44.12 -24.91 6.07
N ARG A 474 -43.91 -23.72 6.64
CA ARG A 474 -44.36 -22.42 6.09
C ARG A 474 -43.23 -21.43 5.84
N HIS A 475 -41.99 -21.91 5.77
CA HIS A 475 -40.80 -21.09 5.51
C HIS A 475 -39.91 -21.70 4.43
N LEU A 476 -39.32 -20.84 3.61
CA LEU A 476 -38.24 -21.19 2.70
C LEU A 476 -36.92 -21.26 3.48
N ASN A 477 -36.19 -22.36 3.33
CA ASN A 477 -34.95 -22.64 4.04
C ASN A 477 -33.85 -23.05 3.05
N HIS A 478 -32.60 -22.71 3.34
CA HIS A 478 -31.43 -23.19 2.61
C HIS A 478 -31.35 -24.73 2.70
N ILE A 479 -31.10 -25.40 1.58
CA ILE A 479 -30.91 -26.86 1.57
C ILE A 479 -29.65 -27.21 2.36
N ASN A 480 -29.72 -28.24 3.22
CA ASN A 480 -28.53 -28.85 3.83
C ASN A 480 -27.69 -29.55 2.75
N GLY A 481 -26.80 -28.80 2.10
CA GLY A 481 -25.96 -29.26 0.99
C GLY A 481 -24.98 -28.18 0.53
N PRO A 482 -24.16 -28.46 -0.50
CA PRO A 482 -23.30 -27.46 -1.10
C PRO A 482 -24.11 -26.37 -1.81
N ALA A 483 -23.53 -25.18 -1.91
CA ALA A 483 -24.05 -24.12 -2.77
C ALA A 483 -24.13 -24.58 -4.24
N VAL A 484 -25.16 -24.12 -4.95
CA VAL A 484 -25.40 -24.33 -6.39
C VAL A 484 -24.28 -23.70 -7.22
N HIS A 485 -23.75 -22.57 -6.75
CA HIS A 485 -22.57 -21.89 -7.28
C HIS A 485 -21.75 -21.29 -6.12
N ARG A 486 -20.43 -21.24 -6.25
CA ARG A 486 -19.49 -20.66 -5.29
C ARG A 486 -18.31 -20.05 -6.04
N ASP A 487 -18.01 -18.77 -5.76
CA ASP A 487 -16.72 -18.15 -6.08
C ASP A 487 -16.04 -17.70 -4.79
N GLU A 488 -14.82 -18.20 -4.54
CA GLU A 488 -14.10 -18.03 -3.26
C GLU A 488 -13.15 -16.82 -3.23
N LYS A 489 -12.80 -16.23 -4.38
CA LYS A 489 -11.87 -15.08 -4.46
C LYS A 489 -12.21 -14.11 -5.59
N ILE A 490 -13.29 -13.35 -5.41
CA ILE A 490 -13.65 -12.25 -6.30
C ILE A 490 -12.82 -11.01 -5.92
N SER A 491 -12.21 -10.36 -6.92
CA SER A 491 -11.35 -9.19 -6.69
C SER A 491 -12.14 -7.98 -6.18
N VAL A 492 -11.54 -7.20 -5.28
CA VAL A 492 -12.07 -5.91 -4.77
C VAL A 492 -12.32 -4.84 -5.83
N HIS A 493 -11.87 -5.04 -7.07
CA HIS A 493 -12.17 -4.19 -8.23
C HIS A 493 -13.41 -4.65 -9.02
N THR A 494 -14.07 -5.73 -8.58
CA THR A 494 -15.30 -6.27 -9.16
C THR A 494 -16.49 -5.84 -8.30
N SER A 495 -17.54 -5.30 -8.93
CA SER A 495 -18.77 -4.82 -8.29
C SER A 495 -20.04 -5.46 -8.86
N GLU A 496 -19.91 -6.43 -9.78
CA GLU A 496 -21.00 -7.11 -10.43
C GLU A 496 -20.58 -8.45 -11.04
N GLN A 497 -21.52 -9.38 -11.14
CA GLN A 497 -21.35 -10.69 -11.78
C GLN A 497 -22.68 -11.16 -12.38
N ILE A 498 -22.63 -12.10 -13.33
CA ILE A 498 -23.82 -12.79 -13.85
C ILE A 498 -23.76 -14.25 -13.38
N LEU A 499 -24.79 -14.69 -12.66
CA LEU A 499 -24.99 -16.07 -12.25
C LEU A 499 -26.11 -16.71 -13.06
N LYS A 500 -25.95 -17.97 -13.46
CA LYS A 500 -26.98 -18.73 -14.18
C LYS A 500 -27.70 -19.68 -13.25
N LEU A 501 -29.00 -19.46 -13.06
CA LEU A 501 -29.86 -20.34 -12.28
C LEU A 501 -30.15 -21.65 -13.08
N PRO A 502 -30.03 -22.84 -12.45
CA PRO A 502 -30.08 -24.12 -13.17
C PRO A 502 -31.50 -24.58 -13.56
N LYS A 503 -32.53 -24.08 -12.86
CA LYS A 503 -33.95 -24.43 -13.01
C LYS A 503 -34.82 -23.36 -12.33
N PRO A 504 -36.12 -23.26 -12.66
CA PRO A 504 -37.07 -22.49 -11.86
C PRO A 504 -37.01 -22.84 -10.37
N GLY A 505 -37.14 -21.82 -9.52
CA GLY A 505 -37.02 -21.94 -8.07
C GLY A 505 -36.89 -20.61 -7.36
N MET A 506 -36.91 -20.67 -6.02
CA MET A 506 -36.46 -19.60 -5.15
C MET A 506 -34.99 -19.78 -4.81
N TYR A 507 -34.22 -18.69 -4.88
CA TYR A 507 -32.79 -18.68 -4.62
C TYR A 507 -32.40 -17.59 -3.63
N SER A 508 -31.33 -17.85 -2.89
CA SER A 508 -30.63 -16.89 -2.03
C SER A 508 -29.20 -16.74 -2.54
N MET A 509 -28.80 -15.51 -2.83
CA MET A 509 -27.43 -15.15 -3.18
C MET A 509 -26.80 -14.49 -1.95
N ILE A 510 -25.68 -15.04 -1.47
CA ILE A 510 -24.98 -14.54 -0.28
C ILE A 510 -23.62 -14.01 -0.72
N LEU A 511 -23.38 -12.73 -0.48
CA LEU A 511 -22.10 -12.07 -0.71
C LEU A 511 -21.40 -11.89 0.65
N THR A 512 -20.18 -12.41 0.78
CA THR A 512 -19.35 -12.22 1.98
C THR A 512 -18.15 -11.35 1.64
N SER A 513 -18.03 -10.23 2.35
CA SER A 513 -16.89 -9.30 2.26
C SER A 513 -15.84 -9.69 3.30
N ILE A 514 -14.58 -9.88 2.88
CA ILE A 514 -13.50 -10.39 3.73
C ILE A 514 -12.32 -9.40 3.76
N ASP A 515 -11.85 -9.05 4.96
CA ASP A 515 -10.69 -8.16 5.17
C ASP A 515 -9.34 -8.93 5.12
N LYS A 516 -8.21 -8.20 5.21
CA LYS A 516 -6.88 -8.84 5.18
C LYS A 516 -6.52 -9.57 6.47
N ALA A 517 -7.24 -9.34 7.56
CA ALA A 517 -7.04 -9.98 8.85
C ALA A 517 -7.85 -11.28 9.02
N GLY A 518 -8.82 -11.55 8.13
CA GLY A 518 -9.74 -12.69 8.17
C GLY A 518 -11.10 -12.38 8.82
N ASN A 519 -11.40 -11.11 9.11
CA ASN A 519 -12.73 -10.69 9.53
C ASN A 519 -13.65 -10.62 8.30
N HIS A 520 -14.92 -10.98 8.49
CA HIS A 520 -15.88 -11.04 7.41
C HIS A 520 -17.27 -10.58 7.84
N GLN A 521 -18.05 -10.11 6.88
CA GLN A 521 -19.44 -9.73 7.03
C GLN A 521 -20.20 -10.19 5.78
N SER A 522 -21.39 -10.75 5.93
CA SER A 522 -22.19 -11.25 4.80
C SER A 522 -23.50 -10.51 4.67
N ALA A 523 -23.95 -10.34 3.43
CA ALA A 523 -25.26 -9.85 3.06
C ALA A 523 -25.93 -10.83 2.09
N ARG A 524 -27.26 -10.79 1.97
CA ARG A 524 -27.98 -11.61 0.99
C ARG A 524 -29.07 -10.86 0.24
N CYS A 525 -29.37 -11.33 -0.96
CA CYS A 525 -30.56 -10.95 -1.74
C CYS A 525 -31.25 -12.22 -2.28
N PHE A 526 -32.54 -12.11 -2.62
CA PHE A 526 -33.34 -13.23 -3.11
C PHE A 526 -33.75 -13.08 -4.57
N VAL A 527 -33.96 -14.24 -5.22
CA VAL A 527 -34.45 -14.31 -6.60
C VAL A 527 -35.53 -15.38 -6.73
N PHE A 528 -36.70 -14.95 -7.18
CA PHE A 528 -37.73 -15.79 -7.77
C PHE A 528 -37.44 -15.95 -9.27
N TYR A 529 -37.18 -17.16 -9.74
CA TYR A 529 -37.01 -17.44 -11.16
C TYR A 529 -38.00 -18.52 -11.62
N ASP A 530 -38.77 -18.23 -12.66
CA ASP A 530 -39.57 -19.22 -13.38
C ASP A 530 -39.82 -18.76 -14.83
N ASP A 531 -39.33 -19.52 -15.80
CA ASP A 531 -39.53 -19.28 -17.24
C ASP A 531 -40.67 -20.11 -17.85
N ILE A 532 -41.24 -21.03 -17.08
CA ILE A 532 -42.36 -21.90 -17.48
C ILE A 532 -43.54 -21.75 -16.50
N SER A 533 -43.71 -20.53 -15.97
CA SER A 533 -44.82 -20.16 -15.09
C SER A 533 -46.16 -20.21 -15.83
N VAL A 534 -47.20 -20.75 -15.19
CA VAL A 534 -48.54 -20.89 -15.79
C VAL A 534 -49.61 -20.69 -14.74
N VAL A 535 -50.50 -19.73 -14.97
CA VAL A 535 -51.77 -19.62 -14.26
C VAL A 535 -52.82 -20.50 -14.94
N ASP A 536 -53.52 -21.30 -14.14
CA ASP A 536 -54.55 -22.23 -14.62
C ASP A 536 -55.81 -22.24 -13.73
N ILE A 537 -56.79 -23.07 -14.11
CA ILE A 537 -58.15 -23.04 -13.58
C ILE A 537 -58.49 -24.36 -12.88
N LYS A 538 -58.80 -24.31 -11.58
CA LYS A 538 -59.35 -25.46 -10.84
C LYS A 538 -60.76 -25.75 -11.33
N HIS A 539 -60.90 -26.68 -12.29
CA HIS A 539 -62.20 -27.08 -12.88
C HIS A 539 -63.24 -27.60 -11.87
N THR A 540 -62.82 -28.02 -10.67
CA THR A 540 -63.70 -28.43 -9.55
C THR A 540 -64.36 -27.24 -8.83
N LYS A 541 -63.79 -26.04 -8.96
CA LYS A 541 -64.30 -24.75 -8.47
C LYS A 541 -64.96 -24.01 -9.63
N ARG A 542 -65.76 -22.97 -9.37
CA ARG A 542 -66.47 -22.21 -10.44
C ARG A 542 -66.61 -20.73 -10.08
N ILE A 543 -66.63 -19.88 -11.10
CA ILE A 543 -67.19 -18.52 -10.99
C ILE A 543 -68.72 -18.67 -10.82
N LYS A 544 -69.33 -17.84 -9.97
CA LYS A 544 -70.79 -17.69 -9.85
C LYS A 544 -71.20 -16.27 -9.50
N VAL A 545 -72.34 -15.84 -10.02
CA VAL A 545 -73.14 -14.74 -9.46
C VAL A 545 -73.98 -15.34 -8.33
N ASN A 546 -73.96 -14.76 -7.13
CA ASN A 546 -74.61 -15.34 -5.95
C ASN A 546 -76.15 -15.27 -6.03
N GLU A 547 -76.66 -14.27 -6.71
CA GLU A 547 -78.08 -14.00 -6.96
C GLU A 547 -78.66 -14.93 -8.05
N ALA A 548 -77.78 -15.65 -8.76
CA ALA A 548 -78.19 -16.61 -9.79
C ALA A 548 -78.65 -17.93 -9.17
N SER A 549 -79.72 -18.49 -9.71
CA SER A 549 -80.33 -19.73 -9.23
C SER A 549 -79.34 -20.89 -9.32
N ALA A 550 -78.83 -21.36 -8.17
CA ALA A 550 -77.81 -22.41 -8.07
C ALA A 550 -78.20 -23.70 -8.82
N LYS A 551 -79.49 -24.01 -8.88
CA LYS A 551 -80.07 -25.17 -9.60
C LYS A 551 -79.86 -25.08 -11.13
N THR A 552 -79.55 -23.89 -11.67
CA THR A 552 -79.22 -23.66 -13.09
C THR A 552 -77.72 -23.72 -13.38
N ASN A 553 -76.93 -24.13 -12.40
CA ASN A 553 -75.48 -23.90 -12.36
C ASN A 553 -75.12 -22.40 -12.45
N TYR A 554 -75.89 -21.54 -11.77
CA TYR A 554 -75.67 -20.09 -11.65
C TYR A 554 -75.70 -19.31 -12.99
N THR A 555 -76.46 -19.77 -13.97
CA THR A 555 -76.57 -19.13 -15.30
C THR A 555 -77.81 -18.25 -15.47
N TRP A 556 -78.79 -18.30 -14.55
CA TRP A 556 -80.00 -17.48 -14.60
C TRP A 556 -80.24 -16.72 -13.29
N VAL A 557 -80.43 -15.40 -13.40
CA VAL A 557 -80.88 -14.51 -12.32
C VAL A 557 -82.35 -14.19 -12.54
N SER A 558 -83.18 -14.42 -11.52
CA SER A 558 -84.64 -14.19 -11.57
C SER A 558 -85.12 -13.29 -10.42
N VAL A 559 -84.27 -12.34 -10.06
CA VAL A 559 -84.48 -11.27 -9.08
C VAL A 559 -84.12 -9.95 -9.75
N ASP A 560 -84.80 -8.87 -9.39
CA ASP A 560 -84.61 -7.55 -10.01
C ASP A 560 -83.61 -6.69 -9.21
N ASP A 561 -82.52 -7.33 -8.79
CA ASP A 561 -81.47 -6.70 -8.01
C ASP A 561 -80.56 -5.81 -8.88
N VAL A 562 -80.01 -4.76 -8.25
CA VAL A 562 -79.19 -3.70 -8.87
C VAL A 562 -77.69 -3.93 -8.62
N GLU A 563 -77.36 -4.65 -7.55
CA GLU A 563 -76.00 -5.04 -7.17
C GLU A 563 -75.88 -6.57 -7.22
N LEU A 564 -74.85 -7.08 -7.89
CA LEU A 564 -74.59 -8.50 -8.07
C LEU A 564 -73.28 -8.90 -7.38
N SER A 565 -73.30 -9.96 -6.58
CA SER A 565 -72.10 -10.45 -5.89
C SER A 565 -71.48 -11.60 -6.69
N VAL A 566 -70.37 -11.31 -7.37
CA VAL A 566 -69.60 -12.29 -8.16
C VAL A 566 -68.56 -12.94 -7.26
N THR A 567 -68.44 -14.27 -7.29
CA THR A 567 -67.43 -15.01 -6.52
C THR A 567 -66.71 -16.07 -7.36
N TRP A 568 -65.42 -16.25 -7.11
CA TRP A 568 -64.55 -17.20 -7.81
C TRP A 568 -63.58 -17.92 -6.86
N THR A 569 -64.06 -18.22 -5.65
CA THR A 569 -63.24 -18.80 -4.56
C THR A 569 -62.48 -20.06 -5.00
N ASP A 570 -61.16 -20.05 -4.80
CA ASP A 570 -60.20 -21.07 -5.25
C ASP A 570 -60.21 -21.40 -6.76
N ARG A 571 -60.82 -20.59 -7.63
CA ARG A 571 -60.99 -20.94 -9.06
C ARG A 571 -59.68 -20.96 -9.84
N PHE A 572 -58.70 -20.16 -9.45
CA PHE A 572 -57.41 -20.03 -10.13
C PHE A 572 -56.26 -20.57 -9.27
N LEU A 573 -55.17 -20.99 -9.91
CA LEU A 573 -53.90 -21.33 -9.25
C LEU A 573 -52.69 -21.13 -10.18
N ASN A 574 -51.51 -20.98 -9.60
CA ASN A 574 -50.27 -21.45 -10.20
C ASN A 574 -49.80 -22.67 -9.40
N GLU A 575 -50.02 -23.87 -9.97
CA GLU A 575 -49.79 -25.14 -9.26
C GLU A 575 -48.33 -25.29 -8.80
N ARG A 576 -47.37 -24.79 -9.58
CA ARG A 576 -45.95 -24.91 -9.26
C ARG A 576 -45.56 -23.97 -8.12
N HIS A 577 -46.11 -22.77 -8.05
CA HIS A 577 -45.80 -21.81 -6.97
C HIS A 577 -46.40 -22.27 -5.63
N GLU A 578 -47.62 -22.82 -5.67
CA GLU A 578 -48.30 -23.44 -4.52
C GLU A 578 -47.55 -24.69 -4.03
N ASN A 579 -47.34 -25.69 -4.91
CA ASN A 579 -46.78 -27.00 -4.52
C ASN A 579 -45.33 -26.93 -3.96
N HIS A 580 -44.56 -25.89 -4.33
CA HIS A 580 -43.20 -25.69 -3.81
C HIS A 580 -43.10 -24.63 -2.71
N GLY A 581 -44.18 -23.89 -2.41
CA GLY A 581 -44.19 -22.85 -1.39
C GLY A 581 -43.28 -21.63 -1.67
N TRP A 582 -42.99 -21.34 -2.94
CA TRP A 582 -42.02 -20.30 -3.35
C TRP A 582 -42.40 -18.86 -2.94
N LEU A 583 -43.65 -18.63 -2.55
CA LEU A 583 -44.14 -17.34 -2.06
C LEU A 583 -44.10 -17.21 -0.51
N TYR A 584 -43.64 -18.24 0.20
CA TYR A 584 -43.48 -18.19 1.65
C TYR A 584 -42.31 -17.26 2.08
N GLY A 585 -42.27 -16.91 3.37
CA GLY A 585 -41.18 -16.11 3.94
C GLY A 585 -39.91 -16.94 4.12
N VAL A 586 -38.75 -16.31 3.97
CA VAL A 586 -37.44 -16.97 4.08
C VAL A 586 -36.97 -16.99 5.54
N ALA A 587 -36.33 -18.08 5.96
CA ALA A 587 -35.71 -18.17 7.28
C ALA A 587 -34.46 -17.28 7.41
N ALA A 588 -34.14 -16.86 8.63
CA ALA A 588 -32.87 -16.21 8.94
C ALA A 588 -31.69 -17.15 8.66
N TYR A 589 -30.56 -16.62 8.20
CA TYR A 589 -29.35 -17.39 7.90
C TYR A 589 -28.22 -16.99 8.85
N VAL A 590 -27.55 -17.97 9.47
CA VAL A 590 -26.68 -17.77 10.64
C VAL A 590 -25.51 -16.80 10.41
N SER A 591 -25.05 -16.64 9.16
CA SER A 591 -23.91 -15.78 8.80
C SER A 591 -24.31 -14.40 8.27
N VAL A 592 -25.59 -14.05 8.25
CA VAL A 592 -26.13 -12.76 7.78
C VAL A 592 -26.92 -12.09 8.92
N GLN A 593 -26.64 -10.82 9.18
CA GLN A 593 -27.35 -10.00 10.17
C GLN A 593 -28.57 -9.33 9.53
N GLU A 594 -29.59 -8.98 10.33
CA GLU A 594 -30.88 -8.44 9.85
C GLU A 594 -30.70 -7.15 9.03
N GLU A 595 -29.75 -6.30 9.39
CA GLU A 595 -29.44 -5.05 8.68
C GLU A 595 -28.78 -5.28 7.31
N TYR A 596 -28.21 -6.48 7.09
CA TYR A 596 -27.58 -6.94 5.84
C TYR A 596 -28.46 -7.96 5.09
N ASP A 597 -29.70 -8.15 5.54
CA ASP A 597 -30.69 -9.03 4.92
C ASP A 597 -31.50 -8.30 3.83
N ASP A 598 -32.24 -9.08 3.03
CA ASP A 598 -33.09 -8.56 1.97
C ASP A 598 -34.45 -8.14 2.55
N LEU A 599 -34.60 -6.85 2.82
CA LEU A 599 -35.78 -6.26 3.47
C LEU A 599 -36.65 -5.41 2.52
N PHE A 600 -36.30 -5.32 1.23
CA PHE A 600 -36.90 -4.37 0.28
C PHE A 600 -37.23 -5.01 -1.07
N GLY A 601 -38.02 -4.32 -1.90
CA GLY A 601 -38.44 -4.86 -3.20
C GLY A 601 -39.58 -5.90 -3.12
N PRO A 602 -40.15 -6.32 -4.27
CA PRO A 602 -41.25 -7.29 -4.31
C PRO A 602 -40.92 -8.73 -3.86
N ARG A 603 -39.65 -9.16 -3.75
CA ARG A 603 -39.26 -10.50 -3.24
C ARG A 603 -38.13 -10.40 -2.19
N ASN A 604 -38.49 -9.87 -1.04
CA ASN A 604 -37.64 -9.80 0.16
C ASN A 604 -37.81 -11.04 1.07
N VAL A 605 -37.32 -10.98 2.31
CA VAL A 605 -37.42 -12.03 3.35
C VAL A 605 -38.86 -12.37 3.77
N PHE A 606 -39.81 -11.43 3.69
CA PHE A 606 -41.20 -11.62 4.13
C PHE A 606 -42.01 -12.51 3.18
N PRO A 607 -43.08 -13.19 3.64
CA PRO A 607 -43.99 -13.91 2.76
C PRO A 607 -44.73 -12.95 1.82
N ILE A 608 -44.96 -13.39 0.58
CA ILE A 608 -45.80 -12.69 -0.40
C ILE A 608 -47.23 -13.20 -0.24
N GLU A 609 -48.15 -12.29 0.08
CA GLU A 609 -49.57 -12.63 0.21
C GLU A 609 -50.12 -13.10 -1.15
N ASN A 610 -50.77 -14.26 -1.16
CA ASN A 610 -51.24 -14.91 -2.37
C ASN A 610 -52.34 -15.93 -2.05
N ILE A 611 -53.10 -16.34 -3.07
CA ILE A 611 -54.06 -17.44 -2.98
C ILE A 611 -53.76 -18.46 -4.08
N HIS A 612 -53.26 -19.65 -3.69
CA HIS A 612 -52.81 -20.72 -4.62
C HIS A 612 -51.77 -20.25 -5.64
N GLY A 613 -50.84 -19.37 -5.27
CA GLY A 613 -49.86 -18.77 -6.18
C GLY A 613 -50.33 -17.53 -6.95
N ILE A 614 -51.60 -17.11 -6.80
CA ILE A 614 -52.15 -15.89 -7.41
C ILE A 614 -51.92 -14.70 -6.50
N VAL A 615 -51.32 -13.62 -7.02
CA VAL A 615 -51.03 -12.38 -6.26
C VAL A 615 -52.03 -11.25 -6.53
N LYS A 616 -52.74 -11.29 -7.68
CA LYS A 616 -53.69 -10.24 -8.07
C LYS A 616 -54.85 -10.78 -8.91
N PHE A 617 -56.04 -10.22 -8.71
CA PHE A 617 -57.21 -10.36 -9.59
C PHE A 617 -57.58 -9.04 -10.30
N GLU A 618 -58.11 -9.17 -11.52
CA GLU A 618 -58.83 -8.11 -12.24
C GLU A 618 -60.16 -8.67 -12.75
N ILE A 619 -61.15 -7.78 -12.90
CA ILE A 619 -62.51 -8.11 -13.34
C ILE A 619 -62.93 -7.17 -14.47
N ARG A 620 -63.70 -7.70 -15.42
CA ARG A 620 -64.44 -6.94 -16.43
C ARG A 620 -65.83 -7.55 -16.65
N TYR A 621 -66.77 -6.75 -17.13
CA TYR A 621 -68.08 -7.25 -17.56
C TYR A 621 -68.56 -6.59 -18.86
N GLU A 622 -69.43 -7.31 -19.57
CA GLU A 622 -70.04 -6.88 -20.83
C GLU A 622 -71.53 -7.29 -20.84
N VAL A 623 -72.45 -6.33 -21.03
CA VAL A 623 -73.90 -6.56 -21.04
C VAL A 623 -74.42 -6.50 -22.47
N TYR A 624 -75.07 -7.57 -22.92
CA TYR A 624 -75.57 -7.74 -24.29
C TYR A 624 -77.09 -7.88 -24.31
N GLY A 625 -77.74 -6.92 -24.99
CA GLY A 625 -79.09 -7.09 -25.53
C GLY A 625 -79.00 -7.54 -27.00
N PRO A 626 -79.73 -6.90 -27.94
CA PRO A 626 -79.50 -7.08 -29.38
C PRO A 626 -78.11 -6.59 -29.85
N TYR A 627 -77.43 -5.81 -29.02
CA TYR A 627 -76.07 -5.29 -29.17
C TYR A 627 -75.48 -5.02 -27.77
N LEU A 628 -74.17 -4.69 -27.70
CA LEU A 628 -73.52 -4.31 -26.45
C LEU A 628 -74.16 -3.04 -25.87
N LYS A 629 -74.58 -3.11 -24.60
CA LYS A 629 -75.37 -2.08 -23.90
C LYS A 629 -74.59 -1.34 -22.82
N ALA A 630 -73.81 -2.09 -22.04
CA ALA A 630 -72.91 -1.56 -21.02
C ALA A 630 -71.66 -2.44 -20.95
N ASN A 631 -70.53 -1.89 -20.52
CA ASN A 631 -69.34 -2.66 -20.20
C ASN A 631 -68.49 -1.93 -19.15
N GLN A 632 -67.59 -2.69 -18.52
CA GLN A 632 -66.48 -2.19 -17.75
C GLN A 632 -65.21 -2.86 -18.31
N SER A 633 -64.16 -2.07 -18.57
CA SER A 633 -62.84 -2.61 -18.95
C SER A 633 -62.20 -3.36 -17.77
N LEU A 634 -61.11 -4.11 -18.01
CA LEU A 634 -60.39 -4.76 -16.91
C LEU A 634 -59.95 -3.74 -15.86
N THR A 635 -60.44 -3.93 -14.64
CA THR A 635 -60.10 -3.16 -13.45
C THR A 635 -59.70 -4.10 -12.34
N GLN A 636 -58.75 -3.66 -11.52
CA GLN A 636 -58.38 -4.35 -10.29
C GLN A 636 -59.57 -4.39 -9.31
N THR A 637 -59.70 -5.51 -8.60
CA THR A 637 -60.71 -5.71 -7.54
C THR A 637 -60.45 -4.82 -6.33
N ALA A 638 -61.47 -4.58 -5.49
CA ALA A 638 -61.39 -3.65 -4.36
C ALA A 638 -60.30 -3.99 -3.32
N ASN A 639 -59.83 -5.24 -3.31
CA ASN A 639 -58.56 -5.69 -2.75
C ASN A 639 -57.94 -6.68 -3.75
N GLU A 640 -56.62 -6.65 -3.92
CA GLU A 640 -55.89 -7.39 -4.97
C GLU A 640 -56.13 -8.90 -4.92
N LEU A 641 -56.33 -9.47 -3.73
CA LEU A 641 -56.53 -10.91 -3.50
C LEU A 641 -57.99 -11.30 -3.27
N ASN A 642 -58.94 -10.35 -3.32
CA ASN A 642 -60.33 -10.64 -3.02
C ASN A 642 -60.93 -11.58 -4.09
N GLN A 643 -61.59 -12.66 -3.64
CA GLN A 643 -62.25 -13.63 -4.52
C GLN A 643 -63.77 -13.41 -4.62
N THR A 644 -64.20 -12.19 -4.26
CA THR A 644 -65.56 -11.67 -4.32
C THR A 644 -65.52 -10.21 -4.79
N GLU A 645 -66.40 -9.80 -5.70
CA GLU A 645 -66.58 -8.39 -6.06
C GLU A 645 -68.08 -8.09 -6.23
N TYR A 646 -68.48 -6.86 -5.92
CA TYR A 646 -69.86 -6.39 -6.06
C TYR A 646 -69.98 -5.50 -7.29
N LEU A 647 -70.84 -5.89 -8.23
CA LEU A 647 -71.04 -5.19 -9.50
C LEU A 647 -72.40 -4.50 -9.51
N ASN A 648 -72.39 -3.17 -9.51
CA ASN A 648 -73.59 -2.34 -9.68
C ASN A 648 -73.84 -2.15 -11.19
N ILE A 649 -74.80 -2.89 -11.75
CA ILE A 649 -75.02 -2.99 -13.21
C ILE A 649 -76.48 -2.71 -13.55
N THR A 650 -76.72 -1.74 -14.44
CA THR A 650 -78.02 -1.55 -15.08
C THR A 650 -78.29 -2.68 -16.08
N TRP A 651 -78.97 -3.74 -15.62
CA TRP A 651 -79.22 -4.97 -16.37
C TRP A 651 -80.72 -5.15 -16.66
N GLU A 652 -81.11 -5.00 -17.93
CA GLU A 652 -82.49 -5.18 -18.42
C GLU A 652 -82.90 -6.67 -18.48
N ASP A 653 -84.20 -6.92 -18.39
CA ASP A 653 -84.81 -8.24 -18.55
C ASP A 653 -84.51 -8.85 -19.94
N GLY A 654 -84.16 -10.14 -19.97
CA GLY A 654 -83.80 -10.87 -21.19
C GLY A 654 -82.37 -10.65 -21.72
N PHE A 655 -81.54 -9.83 -21.06
CA PHE A 655 -80.16 -9.56 -21.52
C PHE A 655 -79.14 -10.54 -20.94
N ARG A 656 -78.05 -10.78 -21.67
CA ARG A 656 -76.89 -11.54 -21.20
C ARG A 656 -75.89 -10.61 -20.51
N LEU A 657 -75.30 -11.08 -19.42
CA LEU A 657 -74.17 -10.48 -18.73
C LEU A 657 -73.00 -11.48 -18.82
N ASP A 658 -71.91 -11.08 -19.48
CA ASP A 658 -70.66 -11.83 -19.49
C ASP A 658 -69.68 -11.18 -18.52
N ILE A 659 -69.13 -11.96 -17.61
CA ILE A 659 -68.12 -11.53 -16.63
C ILE A 659 -66.84 -12.29 -16.91
N THR A 660 -65.72 -11.60 -17.09
CA THR A 660 -64.38 -12.22 -17.13
C THR A 660 -63.63 -11.88 -15.86
N ILE A 661 -63.08 -12.91 -15.19
CA ILE A 661 -62.09 -12.75 -14.14
C ILE A 661 -60.72 -13.07 -14.73
N ARG A 662 -59.73 -12.22 -14.46
CA ARG A 662 -58.32 -12.42 -14.77
C ARG A 662 -57.54 -12.61 -13.47
N ALA A 663 -56.75 -13.67 -13.39
CA ALA A 663 -55.85 -13.94 -12.28
C ALA A 663 -54.39 -13.81 -12.73
N PHE A 664 -53.53 -13.20 -11.91
CA PHE A 664 -52.09 -13.01 -12.18
C PHE A 664 -51.22 -13.67 -11.11
N ASP A 665 -50.10 -14.27 -11.53
CA ASP A 665 -49.00 -14.64 -10.63
C ASP A 665 -47.97 -13.51 -10.45
N ILE A 666 -46.98 -13.73 -9.58
CA ILE A 666 -45.87 -12.79 -9.30
C ILE A 666 -45.08 -12.37 -10.55
N LEU A 667 -45.09 -13.20 -11.60
CA LEU A 667 -44.40 -12.98 -12.87
C LEU A 667 -45.27 -12.26 -13.91
N ASN A 668 -46.48 -11.84 -13.53
CA ASN A 668 -47.51 -11.28 -14.40
C ASN A 668 -47.89 -12.21 -15.56
N GLU A 669 -47.69 -13.53 -15.42
CA GLU A 669 -48.45 -14.49 -16.24
C GLU A 669 -49.88 -14.51 -15.74
N TYR A 670 -50.84 -14.67 -16.65
CA TYR A 670 -52.26 -14.52 -16.33
C TYR A 670 -53.15 -15.53 -17.02
N LYS A 671 -54.34 -15.72 -16.45
CA LYS A 671 -55.40 -16.56 -17.03
C LYS A 671 -56.75 -15.87 -16.91
N ASP A 672 -57.48 -15.86 -18.01
CA ASP A 672 -58.86 -15.39 -18.09
C ASP A 672 -59.81 -16.59 -17.98
N ASP A 673 -60.87 -16.44 -17.19
CA ASP A 673 -62.01 -17.36 -17.14
C ASP A 673 -63.32 -16.55 -17.16
N MET A 674 -64.37 -17.09 -17.78
CA MET A 674 -65.56 -16.32 -18.14
C MET A 674 -66.86 -17.03 -17.73
N LEU A 675 -67.80 -16.26 -17.17
CA LEU A 675 -69.15 -16.69 -16.85
C LEU A 675 -70.17 -15.86 -17.64
N SER A 676 -71.06 -16.53 -18.38
CA SER A 676 -72.25 -15.93 -19.00
C SER A 676 -73.48 -16.20 -18.15
N VAL A 677 -74.22 -15.14 -17.80
CA VAL A 677 -75.45 -15.17 -17.00
C VAL A 677 -76.57 -14.44 -17.75
N TYR A 678 -77.82 -14.83 -17.53
CA TYR A 678 -79.00 -14.25 -18.19
C TYR A 678 -80.02 -13.79 -17.13
N LYS A 679 -80.63 -12.62 -17.33
CA LYS A 679 -81.72 -12.12 -16.47
C LYS A 679 -83.07 -12.50 -17.08
N ASP A 680 -83.93 -13.12 -16.28
CA ASP A 680 -85.34 -13.37 -16.60
C ASP A 680 -86.17 -13.14 -15.33
N VAL A 681 -86.69 -11.92 -15.21
CA VAL A 681 -87.62 -11.50 -14.15
C VAL A 681 -89.07 -11.51 -14.66
N SER A 682 -89.28 -11.95 -15.90
CA SER A 682 -90.56 -11.85 -16.61
C SER A 682 -91.58 -12.90 -16.14
N SER A 683 -92.83 -12.49 -15.93
CA SER A 683 -93.94 -13.45 -15.82
C SER A 683 -94.36 -13.95 -17.22
N PRO A 684 -94.74 -15.23 -17.41
CA PRO A 684 -95.04 -15.76 -18.74
C PRO A 684 -96.24 -15.05 -19.39
N LYS A 685 -96.04 -14.40 -20.54
CA LYS A 685 -97.00 -13.47 -21.16
C LYS A 685 -98.16 -14.18 -21.86
N VAL A 686 -99.22 -14.50 -21.10
CA VAL A 686 -100.36 -15.33 -21.55
C VAL A 686 -101.14 -14.77 -22.75
N ASN A 687 -101.30 -13.45 -22.84
CA ASN A 687 -102.29 -12.80 -23.72
C ASN A 687 -102.04 -13.00 -25.23
N ASP A 688 -100.79 -13.19 -25.66
CA ASP A 688 -100.47 -13.32 -27.09
C ASP A 688 -100.83 -14.70 -27.65
N CYS A 689 -100.81 -15.74 -26.80
CA CYS A 689 -101.41 -17.02 -27.15
C CYS A 689 -102.93 -16.94 -27.17
N ILE A 690 -103.54 -16.22 -26.21
CA ILE A 690 -104.99 -16.05 -26.17
C ILE A 690 -105.50 -15.47 -27.50
N LYS A 691 -104.95 -14.33 -27.92
CA LYS A 691 -105.29 -13.72 -29.22
C LYS A 691 -105.06 -14.63 -30.43
N LYS A 692 -104.06 -15.52 -30.38
CA LYS A 692 -103.71 -16.41 -31.49
C LYS A 692 -104.65 -17.62 -31.65
N TYR A 693 -105.26 -18.09 -30.56
CA TYR A 693 -106.11 -19.29 -30.57
C TYR A 693 -107.56 -19.07 -30.11
N ASP A 694 -107.96 -17.81 -29.84
CA ASP A 694 -109.32 -17.42 -29.44
C ASP A 694 -110.39 -17.88 -30.43
N SER A 695 -110.09 -17.83 -31.73
CA SER A 695 -110.97 -18.26 -32.82
C SER A 695 -111.02 -19.79 -33.03
N THR A 696 -110.36 -20.60 -32.19
CA THR A 696 -110.43 -22.06 -32.31
C THR A 696 -111.71 -22.63 -31.67
N PRO A 697 -112.29 -23.73 -32.17
CA PRO A 697 -113.59 -24.24 -31.68
C PRO A 697 -113.64 -24.74 -30.22
N ARG A 698 -112.55 -24.67 -29.46
CA ARG A 698 -112.51 -24.92 -28.00
C ARG A 698 -111.93 -23.74 -27.20
N GLY A 699 -111.85 -22.57 -27.84
CA GLY A 699 -111.32 -21.34 -27.26
C GLY A 699 -109.81 -21.34 -27.03
N SER A 700 -109.35 -20.21 -26.52
CA SER A 700 -107.98 -19.86 -26.17
C SER A 700 -107.47 -20.58 -24.90
N SER A 701 -107.62 -21.90 -24.83
CA SER A 701 -107.03 -22.74 -23.78
C SER A 701 -105.50 -22.73 -23.90
N CYS A 702 -104.88 -21.72 -23.31
CA CYS A 702 -103.45 -21.44 -23.41
C CYS A 702 -102.71 -21.90 -22.16
N TYR A 703 -101.50 -22.40 -22.37
CA TYR A 703 -100.56 -22.78 -21.32
C TYR A 703 -99.19 -22.20 -21.65
N CYS A 704 -98.62 -21.48 -20.68
CA CYS A 704 -97.43 -20.69 -20.88
C CYS A 704 -96.28 -21.17 -19.99
N THR A 705 -95.09 -21.23 -20.59
CA THR A 705 -93.85 -21.48 -19.87
C THR A 705 -92.88 -20.34 -20.17
N MET A 706 -92.19 -19.85 -19.14
CA MET A 706 -91.29 -18.69 -19.25
C MET A 706 -90.28 -18.83 -20.41
N PHE A 707 -89.72 -20.04 -20.59
CA PHE A 707 -88.61 -20.30 -21.53
C PHE A 707 -88.97 -20.70 -22.95
N HIS A 708 -90.22 -21.07 -23.23
CA HIS A 708 -90.65 -21.45 -24.58
C HIS A 708 -91.81 -20.57 -25.08
N GLY A 709 -92.32 -19.64 -24.26
CA GLY A 709 -93.54 -18.89 -24.56
C GLY A 709 -94.80 -19.70 -24.31
N CYS A 710 -95.85 -19.40 -25.08
CA CYS A 710 -97.20 -19.86 -24.83
C CYS A 710 -97.75 -20.77 -25.94
N TYR A 711 -98.37 -21.87 -25.53
CA TYR A 711 -98.84 -22.98 -26.36
C TYR A 711 -100.32 -23.25 -26.14
N HIS A 712 -101.01 -23.79 -27.15
CA HIS A 712 -102.37 -24.27 -26.98
C HIS A 712 -102.37 -25.60 -26.20
N LYS A 713 -103.25 -25.73 -25.20
CA LYS A 713 -103.18 -26.71 -24.10
C LYS A 713 -103.75 -28.09 -24.47
N HIS A 714 -103.82 -28.42 -25.76
CA HIS A 714 -104.28 -29.72 -26.25
C HIS A 714 -103.14 -30.76 -26.27
N PHE A 715 -102.83 -31.32 -25.10
CA PHE A 715 -102.07 -32.57 -25.01
C PHE A 715 -103.05 -33.75 -25.10
N GLN A 716 -102.86 -34.64 -26.08
CA GLN A 716 -103.68 -35.85 -26.18
C GLN A 716 -103.18 -36.91 -25.19
N ILE A 717 -103.65 -36.83 -23.94
CA ILE A 717 -103.47 -37.91 -22.97
C ILE A 717 -104.25 -39.11 -23.49
N ARG A 718 -103.53 -40.15 -23.92
CA ARG A 718 -104.09 -41.46 -24.22
C ARG A 718 -103.86 -42.34 -22.99
N PRO A 719 -104.85 -42.55 -22.10
CA PRO A 719 -104.68 -43.49 -21.00
C PRO A 719 -104.48 -44.89 -21.59
N ASP A 720 -103.40 -45.55 -21.21
CA ASP A 720 -103.16 -46.95 -21.51
C ASP A 720 -103.40 -47.76 -20.23
N ILE A 721 -104.11 -48.88 -20.36
CA ILE A 721 -104.50 -49.70 -19.21
C ILE A 721 -103.39 -50.72 -18.97
N VAL A 722 -102.51 -50.41 -18.02
CA VAL A 722 -101.52 -51.36 -17.50
C VAL A 722 -102.27 -52.55 -16.91
N LYS A 723 -102.32 -53.65 -17.67
CA LYS A 723 -102.80 -54.93 -17.15
C LYS A 723 -101.87 -55.38 -16.02
N ASP A 724 -102.45 -56.09 -15.07
CA ASP A 724 -101.80 -56.70 -13.91
C ASP A 724 -101.28 -55.72 -12.83
N SER A 725 -101.78 -54.47 -12.79
CA SER A 725 -101.56 -53.54 -11.67
C SER A 725 -102.84 -53.12 -10.91
N GLY A 726 -103.63 -54.10 -10.45
CA GLY A 726 -104.40 -53.97 -9.20
C GLY A 726 -105.88 -53.53 -9.23
N ILE A 727 -106.51 -53.31 -10.39
CA ILE A 727 -107.96 -53.02 -10.45
C ILE A 727 -108.75 -54.33 -10.65
N THR A 728 -109.45 -54.77 -9.62
CA THR A 728 -110.27 -56.01 -9.64
C THR A 728 -111.64 -55.75 -10.29
N PRO A 729 -112.13 -56.62 -11.20
CA PRO A 729 -113.28 -56.33 -12.07
C PRO A 729 -114.66 -56.53 -11.40
N TRP A 730 -114.88 -55.93 -10.23
CA TRP A 730 -116.20 -55.80 -9.58
C TRP A 730 -116.36 -54.47 -8.81
N LYS A 731 -115.62 -53.42 -9.20
CA LYS A 731 -115.65 -52.08 -8.58
C LYS A 731 -115.82 -50.92 -9.58
N GLU A 732 -116.59 -51.14 -10.64
CA GLU A 732 -116.95 -50.10 -11.63
C GLU A 732 -118.01 -49.10 -11.12
N ILE A 733 -118.15 -48.96 -9.79
CA ILE A 733 -119.05 -48.01 -9.14
C ILE A 733 -118.25 -47.23 -8.08
N GLY A 734 -117.48 -46.25 -8.54
CA GLY A 734 -117.14 -45.09 -7.71
C GLY A 734 -118.42 -44.26 -7.52
N LEU A 735 -118.72 -43.88 -6.28
CA LEU A 735 -120.07 -43.43 -5.90
C LEU A 735 -120.28 -41.91 -5.90
N HIS A 736 -119.22 -41.11 -6.12
CA HIS A 736 -119.26 -39.64 -6.19
C HIS A 736 -118.23 -39.09 -7.19
N ASP A 737 -118.58 -38.00 -7.88
CA ASP A 737 -117.83 -37.43 -9.02
C ASP A 737 -116.68 -36.46 -8.63
N SER A 738 -116.17 -36.53 -7.39
CA SER A 738 -115.35 -35.46 -6.76
C SER A 738 -113.87 -35.76 -6.55
N ASP A 739 -113.43 -37.02 -6.62
CA ASP A 739 -112.29 -37.46 -5.80
C ASP A 739 -110.91 -37.44 -6.51
N PHE A 740 -110.81 -36.90 -7.73
CA PHE A 740 -109.57 -36.89 -8.51
C PHE A 740 -109.14 -35.48 -8.95
N TYR A 741 -107.92 -35.11 -8.55
CA TYR A 741 -107.24 -33.88 -8.97
C TYR A 741 -105.94 -34.23 -9.73
N ILE A 742 -105.79 -33.70 -10.95
CA ILE A 742 -104.52 -33.72 -11.69
C ILE A 742 -103.73 -32.45 -11.32
N GLU A 743 -102.67 -32.62 -10.53
CA GLU A 743 -101.75 -31.55 -10.18
C GLU A 743 -100.59 -31.45 -11.19
N VAL A 744 -100.60 -30.42 -12.02
CA VAL A 744 -99.50 -30.12 -12.94
C VAL A 744 -98.59 -29.07 -12.32
N THR A 745 -97.46 -29.51 -11.75
CA THR A 745 -96.39 -28.62 -11.30
C THR A 745 -95.40 -28.37 -12.44
N ALA A 746 -95.55 -27.23 -13.10
CA ALA A 746 -94.59 -26.73 -14.09
C ALA A 746 -93.36 -26.15 -13.36
N THR A 747 -92.17 -26.61 -13.71
CA THR A 747 -90.90 -26.02 -13.22
C THR A 747 -90.16 -25.44 -14.41
N ASN A 748 -89.83 -24.14 -14.38
CA ASN A 748 -89.14 -23.45 -15.47
C ASN A 748 -87.61 -23.71 -15.42
N LYS A 749 -86.82 -23.27 -16.42
CA LYS A 749 -85.35 -23.47 -16.41
C LYS A 749 -84.63 -22.72 -15.29
N ALA A 750 -85.17 -21.61 -14.77
CA ALA A 750 -84.69 -20.94 -13.55
C ALA A 750 -85.07 -21.69 -12.24
N LEU A 751 -85.94 -22.69 -12.36
CA LEU A 751 -86.57 -23.51 -11.32
C LEU A 751 -87.46 -22.75 -10.32
N LEU A 752 -88.09 -21.67 -10.81
CA LEU A 752 -89.39 -21.19 -10.33
C LEU A 752 -90.47 -22.23 -10.68
N LYS A 753 -91.50 -22.33 -9.84
CA LYS A 753 -92.59 -23.31 -9.99
C LYS A 753 -93.94 -22.63 -10.14
N THR A 754 -94.73 -23.08 -11.11
CA THR A 754 -96.16 -22.77 -11.22
C THR A 754 -96.94 -24.07 -11.06
N LYS A 755 -97.76 -24.15 -10.01
CA LYS A 755 -98.65 -25.27 -9.71
C LYS A 755 -100.05 -24.94 -10.24
N ASN A 756 -100.65 -25.84 -10.98
CA ASN A 756 -102.04 -25.74 -11.44
C ASN A 756 -102.74 -27.08 -11.21
N THR A 757 -103.90 -27.03 -10.56
CA THR A 757 -104.65 -28.23 -10.13
C THR A 757 -105.96 -28.29 -10.89
N ILE A 758 -106.19 -29.39 -11.60
CA ILE A 758 -107.38 -29.60 -12.44
C ILE A 758 -108.22 -30.70 -11.81
N GLN A 759 -109.45 -30.38 -11.41
CA GLN A 759 -110.44 -31.37 -10.97
C GLN A 759 -110.93 -32.19 -12.17
N VAL A 760 -111.09 -33.51 -12.00
CA VAL A 760 -111.50 -34.42 -13.07
C VAL A 760 -112.97 -34.81 -12.91
N GLY A 761 -113.84 -33.85 -13.20
CA GLY A 761 -115.30 -33.95 -13.17
C GLY A 761 -115.93 -32.64 -13.67
N PRO A 762 -117.21 -32.64 -14.10
CA PRO A 762 -117.93 -31.43 -14.51
C PRO A 762 -118.35 -30.54 -13.32
#